data_AF-A0A6I8LPU5-F1
#
_entry.id   AF-A0A6I8LPU5-F1
#
_cell.length_a   1.000
_cell.length_b   1.000
_cell.length_c   1.000
_cell.angle_alpha   90.00
_cell.angle_beta   90.00
_cell.angle_gamma   90.00
#
_symmetry.space_group_name_H-M   'P 1'
#
loop_
_entity.id
_entity.type
_entity.pdbx_description
1 polymer ?
#
loop_
_entity_poly.entity_id
_entity_poly.type
_entity_poly.pdbx_seq_one_letter_code
_entity_poly.pdbx_strand_id
1 'polypeptide(L)'
;MSAQKFGDVVPLQSVDGVSYAVALTQQPWELPVDALAISVGATFGGVGDAMQEEFPHVAWGSVPLKSVTPESPALLDLSAHTAGRMVRVRLAVLATPHTAGMRGEPTPDAITTATTAVITTAAGAGATAVALPLFATGRLGLEPRVAARALIRGALAAKSTVREVVFFSDYGMNIDAIKEQWAADVPGAAAFEAKRTADPPSGPRVPVFSDDQLAGGVARDLVDPNESIPLAHDHLGVKPYVSMLATVIAAKDTPLPLSIGVFGEWGSGKSFFMGMLRGQVKALEGTPGHCAKIAQVGFNAWHYADANLWASLGDEIFRQLSEPARRPGEPDAEHQARLREGARLREQLAAELEQRKQLTAVTERAQAEAAALKRRIGDAERDRRVRAGDLLRALRKSRAFHEQYDGLWRKLGVDDLADQGKLLAAEMRGAHGETAALGRIARYRHGKTALIAAAVVLLAGAALAAVVPDVRAWLTGVGVVFAGLAATGLKLVSAARTGLRRLRVLAEDLHDGLDAGAQQELLALRKADVDQQIAERQLAEVVTRIGELGRQLTELTPGRRLYAFLAERSRGEDYRGNLGLISTIRKDFEKLVALMTAPAADGEDGARPLDRIVLYIDDLDRCSPQQVVDVLQAVHLLLAFDLFVVVVGVDPRWLLRSLSTHYDRLIEGDAVVRADGWHVTPEDYLEKILNIPLVLPRMPAGSLQQLLWSMIDTPPADTGERPPADPEHDEATGVVAPVGGPAPVIPVEPGSQVAAQLDPGRPPEIPRPLTDPEITLLSRLDSLVDTPRDAKRLINLYRMLRATRDLSDASTFLAGEYEAVVVLLGTCTAHGRLLGRFADALLKTAPETPWSDFVGRLRPVEREDHWKSEAVGRIPADEAGQWEHLHRSLAALAPAVTLPDVSVFQTWVPRVRRFSYVLSPGAR
;
A
#
# COMPACT_ATOMS: atom_id res chain seq x y z
N MET A 1 -39.57 -5.86 17.49
CA MET A 1 -40.09 -4.75 18.31
C MET A 1 -39.74 -3.45 17.61
N SER A 2 -40.74 -2.73 17.13
CA SER A 2 -40.64 -1.63 16.16
C SER A 2 -39.99 -0.37 16.73
N ALA A 3 -38.93 0.11 16.09
CA ALA A 3 -38.35 1.45 16.26
C ALA A 3 -39.20 2.55 15.60
N GLN A 4 -40.49 2.65 15.95
CA GLN A 4 -41.34 3.75 15.48
C GLN A 4 -41.11 4.97 16.38
N LYS A 5 -40.75 6.13 15.80
CA LYS A 5 -40.59 7.38 16.56
C LYS A 5 -41.96 7.94 16.95
N PHE A 6 -42.02 8.63 18.09
CA PHE A 6 -43.23 9.34 18.50
C PHE A 6 -43.60 10.40 17.45
N GLY A 7 -44.86 10.39 16.98
CA GLY A 7 -45.42 11.30 15.99
C GLY A 7 -45.40 10.79 14.54
N ASP A 8 -44.61 9.75 14.22
CA ASP A 8 -44.52 9.23 12.85
C ASP A 8 -45.71 8.34 12.50
N VAL A 9 -46.43 8.71 11.41
CA VAL A 9 -47.47 7.87 10.80
C VAL A 9 -46.83 6.90 9.82
N VAL A 10 -46.88 5.61 10.15
CA VAL A 10 -46.32 4.52 9.35
C VAL A 10 -47.45 3.84 8.58
N PRO A 11 -47.46 3.90 7.23
CA PRO A 11 -48.50 3.22 6.44
C PRO A 11 -48.48 1.70 6.66
N LEU A 12 -49.62 1.04 6.61
CA LEU A 12 -49.74 -0.41 6.64
C LEU A 12 -50.03 -0.94 5.23
N GLN A 13 -51.21 -0.67 4.68
CA GLN A 13 -51.63 -1.10 3.35
C GLN A 13 -52.90 -0.33 2.95
N SER A 14 -53.18 -0.21 1.65
CA SER A 14 -54.51 0.22 1.18
C SER A 14 -55.37 -1.00 0.84
N VAL A 15 -56.58 -1.08 1.42
CA VAL A 15 -57.55 -2.16 1.19
C VAL A 15 -58.87 -1.53 0.76
N ASP A 16 -59.45 -2.00 -0.35
CA ASP A 16 -60.72 -1.52 -0.92
C ASP A 16 -60.81 0.02 -1.08
N GLY A 17 -59.69 0.66 -1.41
CA GLY A 17 -59.60 2.11 -1.63
C GLY A 17 -59.43 2.95 -0.36
N VAL A 18 -59.29 2.32 0.81
CA VAL A 18 -59.00 2.96 2.10
C VAL A 18 -57.55 2.71 2.50
N SER A 19 -56.81 3.77 2.84
CA SER A 19 -55.43 3.69 3.31
C SER A 19 -55.39 3.46 4.83
N TYR A 20 -54.68 2.42 5.28
CA TYR A 20 -54.48 2.13 6.70
C TYR A 20 -53.05 2.45 7.13
N ALA A 21 -52.87 3.00 8.33
CA ALA A 21 -51.58 3.34 8.91
C ALA A 21 -51.58 3.13 10.43
N VAL A 22 -50.39 3.15 11.05
CA VAL A 22 -50.18 3.11 12.50
C VAL A 22 -49.33 4.30 12.96
N ALA A 23 -49.62 4.85 14.14
CA ALA A 23 -48.86 5.97 14.72
C ALA A 23 -48.57 5.74 16.21
N LEU A 24 -47.30 5.83 16.61
CA LEU A 24 -46.92 5.91 18.02
C LEU A 24 -46.99 7.37 18.45
N THR A 25 -47.93 7.79 19.30
CA THR A 25 -48.07 9.21 19.69
C THR A 25 -48.75 9.40 21.05
N GLN A 26 -48.32 10.41 21.81
CA GLN A 26 -49.03 10.91 23.01
C GLN A 26 -49.95 12.09 22.68
N GLN A 27 -49.84 12.65 21.47
CA GLN A 27 -50.59 13.82 21.00
C GLN A 27 -51.39 13.43 19.75
N PRO A 28 -52.43 12.58 19.87
CA PRO A 28 -53.16 12.06 18.71
C PRO A 28 -53.94 13.14 17.95
N TRP A 29 -54.15 14.32 18.52
CA TRP A 29 -54.75 15.47 17.83
C TRP A 29 -53.83 16.09 16.78
N GLU A 30 -52.52 15.85 16.80
CA GLU A 30 -51.59 16.32 15.77
C GLU A 30 -51.54 15.41 14.53
N LEU A 31 -52.21 14.26 14.59
CA LEU A 31 -52.29 13.34 13.45
C LEU A 31 -53.03 14.00 12.27
N PRO A 32 -52.68 13.65 11.02
CA PRO A 32 -53.26 14.27 9.82
C PRO A 32 -54.69 13.78 9.51
N VAL A 33 -55.56 13.70 10.51
CA VAL A 33 -56.92 13.14 10.44
C VAL A 33 -58.00 14.17 10.77
N ASP A 34 -59.24 13.94 10.33
CA ASP A 34 -60.38 14.85 10.57
C ASP A 34 -61.17 14.46 11.83
N ALA A 35 -61.18 13.18 12.18
CA ALA A 35 -61.90 12.65 13.33
C ALA A 35 -60.99 11.77 14.18
N LEU A 36 -61.13 11.89 15.50
CA LEU A 36 -60.36 11.14 16.47
C LEU A 36 -61.31 10.36 17.38
N ALA A 37 -61.11 9.05 17.46
CA ALA A 37 -61.91 8.18 18.32
C ALA A 37 -61.37 8.18 19.76
N ILE A 38 -62.28 8.17 20.72
CA ILE A 38 -61.97 8.18 22.14
C ILE A 38 -62.64 6.97 22.79
N SER A 39 -61.83 6.12 23.41
CA SER A 39 -62.31 4.97 24.18
C SER A 39 -62.88 5.42 25.53
N VAL A 40 -64.20 5.35 25.71
CA VAL A 40 -64.89 5.78 26.92
C VAL A 40 -65.51 4.61 27.70
N GLY A 41 -65.60 4.76 29.01
CA GLY A 41 -66.29 3.85 29.92
C GLY A 41 -67.09 4.65 30.96
N ALA A 42 -66.95 4.31 32.25
CA ALA A 42 -67.50 5.15 33.33
C ALA A 42 -66.88 6.56 33.37
N THR A 43 -65.70 6.74 32.75
CA THR A 43 -64.98 8.00 32.57
C THR A 43 -64.48 8.11 31.12
N PHE A 44 -63.82 9.23 30.77
CA PHE A 44 -63.30 9.50 29.42
C PHE A 44 -62.01 8.74 29.06
N GLY A 45 -61.36 8.10 30.05
CA GLY A 45 -60.12 7.33 29.85
C GLY A 45 -58.91 8.22 29.54
N GLY A 46 -57.70 7.64 29.46
CA GLY A 46 -56.47 8.43 29.35
C GLY A 46 -56.39 9.36 28.13
N VAL A 47 -56.82 8.88 26.95
CA VAL A 47 -56.88 9.71 25.73
C VAL A 47 -57.95 10.80 25.84
N GLY A 48 -59.10 10.49 26.44
CA GLY A 48 -60.16 11.47 26.63
C GLY A 48 -59.82 12.53 27.67
N ASP A 49 -59.15 12.15 28.76
CA ASP A 49 -58.64 13.07 29.78
C ASP A 49 -57.60 14.04 29.15
N ALA A 50 -56.66 13.53 28.33
CA ALA A 50 -55.70 14.35 27.60
C ALA A 50 -56.36 15.30 26.58
N MET A 51 -57.43 14.85 25.90
CA MET A 51 -58.20 15.71 25.01
C MET A 51 -59.01 16.78 25.75
N GLN A 52 -59.45 16.53 26.98
CA GLN A 52 -60.11 17.55 27.80
C GLN A 52 -59.14 18.65 28.23
N GLU A 53 -57.87 18.29 28.49
CA GLU A 53 -56.81 19.26 28.77
C GLU A 53 -56.45 20.09 27.54
N GLU A 54 -56.35 19.47 26.36
CA GLU A 54 -56.02 20.19 25.11
C GLU A 54 -57.20 21.04 24.60
N PHE A 55 -58.44 20.59 24.81
CA PHE A 55 -59.67 21.28 24.38
C PHE A 55 -60.58 21.59 25.58
N PRO A 56 -60.17 22.48 26.51
CA PRO A 56 -60.88 22.71 27.78
C PRO A 56 -62.21 23.45 27.62
N HIS A 57 -62.44 24.08 26.47
CA HIS A 57 -63.63 24.90 26.18
C HIS A 57 -64.75 24.12 25.46
N VAL A 58 -64.49 22.86 25.08
CA VAL A 58 -65.51 21.97 24.50
C VAL A 58 -66.43 21.48 25.62
N ALA A 59 -67.74 21.42 25.35
CA ALA A 59 -68.74 20.98 26.33
C ALA A 59 -68.73 19.45 26.49
N TRP A 60 -67.63 18.87 26.96
CA TRP A 60 -67.45 17.43 27.13
C TRP A 60 -68.54 16.78 28.01
N GLY A 61 -69.04 17.51 29.01
CA GLY A 61 -70.13 17.06 29.89
C GLY A 61 -71.53 17.03 29.25
N SER A 62 -71.69 17.50 28.01
CA SER A 62 -72.97 17.46 27.28
C SER A 62 -73.32 16.07 26.75
N VAL A 63 -72.34 15.17 26.66
CA VAL A 63 -72.55 13.77 26.24
C VAL A 63 -72.75 12.89 27.47
N PRO A 64 -73.96 12.33 27.68
CA PRO A 64 -74.15 11.37 28.75
C PRO A 64 -73.44 10.06 28.39
N LEU A 65 -72.25 9.80 28.95
CA LEU A 65 -71.44 8.61 28.67
C LEU A 65 -72.21 7.30 28.84
N LYS A 66 -73.22 7.27 29.73
CA LYS A 66 -74.11 6.11 29.93
C LYS A 66 -74.95 5.75 28.69
N SER A 67 -75.10 6.66 27.73
CA SER A 67 -75.84 6.46 26.49
C SER A 67 -74.97 5.96 25.33
N VAL A 68 -73.64 5.95 25.50
CA VAL A 68 -72.71 5.45 24.49
C VAL A 68 -72.70 3.92 24.54
N THR A 69 -73.06 3.29 23.43
CA THR A 69 -72.98 1.82 23.25
C THR A 69 -72.03 1.50 22.08
N PRO A 70 -71.54 0.26 21.94
CA PRO A 70 -70.71 -0.13 20.80
C PRO A 70 -71.35 0.18 19.45
N GLU A 71 -72.68 0.09 19.34
CA GLU A 71 -73.44 0.34 18.12
C GLU A 71 -73.74 1.82 17.89
N SER A 72 -73.67 2.65 18.94
CA SER A 72 -74.11 4.04 18.93
C SER A 72 -73.09 4.96 19.62
N PRO A 73 -71.96 5.27 18.96
CA PRO A 73 -70.98 6.22 19.47
C PRO A 73 -71.55 7.64 19.51
N ALA A 74 -71.09 8.44 20.46
CA ALA A 74 -71.47 9.84 20.56
C ALA A 74 -70.46 10.73 19.84
N LEU A 75 -70.93 11.82 19.23
CA LEU A 75 -70.09 12.72 18.46
C LEU A 75 -70.02 14.10 19.13
N LEU A 76 -68.81 14.65 19.23
CA LEU A 76 -68.52 16.00 19.69
C LEU A 76 -67.85 16.79 18.58
N ASP A 77 -68.35 17.99 18.31
CA ASP A 77 -67.76 18.92 17.35
C ASP A 77 -66.67 19.76 18.01
N LEU A 78 -65.46 19.70 17.46
CA LEU A 78 -64.30 20.46 17.89
C LEU A 78 -64.01 21.66 16.98
N SER A 79 -64.75 21.81 15.87
CA SER A 79 -64.47 22.77 14.78
C SER A 79 -64.41 24.23 15.25
N ALA A 80 -65.24 24.62 16.23
CA ALA A 80 -65.25 25.97 16.79
C ALA A 80 -63.95 26.33 17.53
N HIS A 81 -63.16 25.34 17.94
CA HIS A 81 -61.97 25.50 18.78
C HIS A 81 -60.65 25.17 18.05
N THR A 82 -60.72 24.63 16.84
CA THR A 82 -59.56 24.39 15.97
C THR A 82 -59.38 25.45 14.87
N ALA A 83 -60.34 26.37 14.72
CA ALA A 83 -60.25 27.50 13.80
C ALA A 83 -59.04 28.40 14.13
N GLY A 84 -58.01 28.35 13.28
CA GLY A 84 -56.78 29.14 13.41
C GLY A 84 -55.58 28.42 14.04
N ARG A 85 -55.73 27.16 14.47
CA ARG A 85 -54.60 26.29 14.88
C ARG A 85 -54.19 25.36 13.73
N MET A 86 -52.93 24.91 13.68
CA MET A 86 -52.44 23.92 12.71
C MET A 86 -52.95 22.48 12.97
N VAL A 87 -54.10 22.33 13.63
CA VAL A 87 -54.69 21.03 14.03
C VAL A 87 -55.84 20.69 13.09
N ARG A 88 -55.78 19.52 12.44
CA ARG A 88 -56.79 19.07 11.46
C ARG A 88 -58.03 18.42 12.09
N VAL A 89 -57.89 17.87 13.29
CA VAL A 89 -58.97 17.16 13.97
C VAL A 89 -60.12 18.11 14.29
N ARG A 90 -61.32 17.78 13.82
CA ARG A 90 -62.54 18.59 14.00
C ARG A 90 -63.68 17.82 14.65
N LEU A 91 -63.56 16.50 14.77
CA LEU A 91 -64.58 15.65 15.39
C LEU A 91 -63.93 14.72 16.43
N ALA A 92 -64.52 14.64 17.62
CA ALA A 92 -64.25 13.59 18.60
C ALA A 92 -65.40 12.58 18.58
N VAL A 93 -65.09 11.29 18.41
CA VAL A 93 -66.08 10.21 18.37
C VAL A 93 -65.88 9.29 19.57
N LEU A 94 -66.80 9.35 20.52
CA LEU A 94 -66.73 8.65 21.80
C LEU A 94 -67.36 7.28 21.64
N ALA A 95 -66.57 6.23 21.82
CA ALA A 95 -67.00 4.85 21.65
C ALA A 95 -66.56 3.97 22.82
N THR A 96 -67.36 2.96 23.13
CA THR A 96 -67.12 2.09 24.28
C THR A 96 -66.82 0.66 23.82
N PRO A 97 -65.80 -0.02 24.39
CA PRO A 97 -65.56 -1.43 24.14
C PRO A 97 -66.43 -2.35 25.02
N HIS A 98 -67.36 -1.81 25.80
CA HIS A 98 -68.20 -2.55 26.73
C HIS A 98 -69.56 -2.91 26.11
N THR A 99 -69.99 -4.17 26.25
CA THR A 99 -71.38 -4.55 25.98
C THR A 99 -72.32 -3.85 26.97
N ALA A 100 -73.54 -3.50 26.54
CA ALA A 100 -74.48 -2.62 27.28
C ALA A 100 -74.45 -2.76 28.82
N GLY A 101 -74.23 -1.65 29.54
CA GLY A 101 -74.31 -1.59 31.01
C GLY A 101 -73.10 -1.02 31.78
N MET A 102 -72.18 -0.28 31.14
CA MET A 102 -71.04 0.48 31.76
C MET A 102 -70.10 -0.29 32.72
N ARG A 103 -70.28 -1.61 32.90
CA ARG A 103 -69.53 -2.47 33.83
C ARG A 103 -69.24 -3.89 33.30
N GLY A 104 -69.64 -4.21 32.07
CA GLY A 104 -69.29 -5.49 31.45
C GLY A 104 -67.80 -5.52 31.08
N GLU A 105 -67.18 -6.70 31.10
CA GLU A 105 -65.79 -6.83 30.59
C GLU A 105 -65.75 -6.45 29.09
N PRO A 106 -64.68 -5.76 28.63
CA PRO A 106 -64.53 -5.46 27.22
C PRO A 106 -64.41 -6.76 26.42
N THR A 107 -65.22 -6.90 25.37
CA THR A 107 -65.21 -8.11 24.52
C THR A 107 -64.69 -7.79 23.11
N PRO A 108 -64.03 -8.75 22.43
CA PRO A 108 -63.61 -8.58 21.03
C PRO A 108 -64.76 -8.19 20.09
N ASP A 109 -65.96 -8.72 20.31
CA ASP A 109 -67.14 -8.40 19.51
C ASP A 109 -67.59 -6.96 19.73
N ALA A 110 -67.59 -6.47 20.97
CA ALA A 110 -67.90 -5.07 21.27
C ALA A 110 -66.86 -4.12 20.68
N ILE A 111 -65.56 -4.47 20.71
CA ILE A 111 -64.50 -3.68 20.07
C ILE A 111 -64.70 -3.63 18.54
N THR A 112 -65.04 -4.76 17.92
CA THR A 112 -65.29 -4.85 16.47
C THR A 112 -66.47 -3.96 16.08
N THR A 113 -67.58 -4.05 16.82
CA THR A 113 -68.80 -3.25 16.62
C THR A 113 -68.52 -1.76 16.84
N ALA A 114 -67.86 -1.39 17.94
CA ALA A 114 -67.48 -0.02 18.24
C ALA A 114 -66.59 0.59 17.16
N THR A 115 -65.60 -0.15 16.68
CA THR A 115 -64.69 0.32 15.61
C THR A 115 -65.45 0.59 14.31
N THR A 116 -66.36 -0.32 13.93
CA THR A 116 -67.18 -0.16 12.73
C THR A 116 -68.12 1.04 12.85
N ALA A 117 -68.76 1.20 14.01
CA ALA A 117 -69.68 2.29 14.28
C ALA A 117 -68.95 3.64 14.30
N VAL A 118 -67.75 3.72 14.89
CA VAL A 118 -66.93 4.95 14.89
C VAL A 118 -66.63 5.44 13.48
N ILE A 119 -66.14 4.56 12.60
CA ILE A 119 -65.78 4.94 11.23
C ILE A 119 -67.02 5.40 10.46
N THR A 120 -68.14 4.69 10.59
CA THR A 120 -69.39 5.02 9.88
C THR A 120 -70.04 6.30 10.41
N THR A 121 -70.04 6.52 11.72
CA THR A 121 -70.53 7.77 12.34
C THR A 121 -69.65 8.96 11.97
N ALA A 122 -68.32 8.81 11.99
CA ALA A 122 -67.40 9.85 11.55
C ALA A 122 -67.60 10.22 10.07
N ALA A 123 -67.77 9.20 9.22
CA ALA A 123 -68.07 9.39 7.80
C ALA A 123 -69.40 10.13 7.58
N GLY A 124 -70.45 9.77 8.33
CA GLY A 124 -71.75 10.44 8.29
C GLY A 124 -71.71 11.91 8.70
N ALA A 125 -70.75 12.29 9.55
CA ALA A 125 -70.44 13.68 9.91
C ALA A 125 -69.44 14.37 8.94
N GLY A 126 -69.08 13.70 7.84
CA GLY A 126 -68.26 14.23 6.76
C GLY A 126 -66.75 14.05 6.93
N ALA A 127 -66.28 13.23 7.88
CA ALA A 127 -64.85 12.94 8.02
C ALA A 127 -64.32 12.14 6.82
N THR A 128 -63.10 12.46 6.36
CA THR A 128 -62.42 11.72 5.29
C THR A 128 -61.23 10.90 5.80
N ALA A 129 -60.69 11.26 6.97
CA ALA A 129 -59.64 10.52 7.67
C ALA A 129 -59.98 10.36 9.17
N VAL A 130 -59.78 9.16 9.72
CA VAL A 130 -60.14 8.83 11.12
C VAL A 130 -58.97 8.18 11.86
N ALA A 131 -58.67 8.63 13.08
CA ALA A 131 -57.72 7.97 13.97
C ALA A 131 -58.42 7.13 15.05
N LEU A 132 -57.93 5.92 15.29
CA LEU A 132 -58.51 4.93 16.19
C LEU A 132 -57.48 4.48 17.25
N PRO A 133 -57.78 4.57 18.55
CA PRO A 133 -56.93 4.01 19.58
C PRO A 133 -57.10 2.49 19.63
N LEU A 134 -56.11 1.79 20.18
CA LEU A 134 -56.29 0.39 20.55
C LEU A 134 -57.22 0.29 21.78
N PHE A 135 -58.49 -0.02 21.54
CA PHE A 135 -59.50 -0.07 22.61
C PHE A 135 -59.15 -1.08 23.70
N ALA A 136 -59.46 -0.74 24.96
CA ALA A 136 -59.36 -1.60 26.14
C ALA A 136 -57.94 -2.08 26.56
N THR A 137 -56.85 -1.63 25.94
CA THR A 137 -55.47 -2.05 26.30
C THR A 137 -54.79 -1.17 27.35
N GLY A 138 -55.42 -0.06 27.74
CA GLY A 138 -54.98 0.80 28.85
C GLY A 138 -55.38 0.23 30.22
N ARG A 139 -56.05 1.03 31.06
CA ARG A 139 -56.48 0.63 32.41
C ARG A 139 -57.39 -0.61 32.47
N LEU A 140 -57.99 -1.01 31.34
CA LEU A 140 -58.84 -2.20 31.22
C LEU A 140 -58.06 -3.50 30.98
N GLY A 141 -56.76 -3.40 30.63
CA GLY A 141 -55.83 -4.53 30.62
C GLY A 141 -56.12 -5.66 29.62
N LEU A 142 -56.94 -5.42 28.58
CA LEU A 142 -57.17 -6.42 27.55
C LEU A 142 -55.87 -6.69 26.79
N GLU A 143 -55.62 -7.96 26.47
CA GLU A 143 -54.38 -8.36 25.80
C GLU A 143 -54.26 -7.68 24.41
N PRO A 144 -53.10 -7.03 24.10
CA PRO A 144 -52.97 -6.20 22.90
C PRO A 144 -53.23 -6.90 21.57
N ARG A 145 -52.87 -8.18 21.41
CA ARG A 145 -53.12 -8.93 20.16
C ARG A 145 -54.61 -9.22 20.00
N VAL A 146 -55.31 -9.58 21.07
CA VAL A 146 -56.77 -9.77 21.07
C VAL A 146 -57.50 -8.47 20.69
N ALA A 147 -57.08 -7.35 21.28
CA ALA A 147 -57.64 -6.03 20.95
C ALA A 147 -57.35 -5.62 19.50
N ALA A 148 -56.11 -5.82 19.03
CA ALA A 148 -55.68 -5.47 17.68
C ALA A 148 -56.46 -6.25 16.63
N ARG A 149 -56.69 -7.55 16.88
CA ARG A 149 -57.47 -8.41 15.99
C ARG A 149 -58.91 -7.93 15.83
N ALA A 150 -59.56 -7.58 16.93
CA ALA A 150 -60.92 -7.05 16.91
C ALA A 150 -61.01 -5.68 16.21
N LEU A 151 -60.06 -4.80 16.52
CA LEU A 151 -59.93 -3.47 15.90
C LEU A 151 -59.79 -3.57 14.38
N ILE A 152 -58.87 -4.40 13.88
CA ILE A 152 -58.61 -4.57 12.44
C ILE A 152 -59.85 -5.12 11.73
N ARG A 153 -60.53 -6.11 12.31
CA ARG A 153 -61.77 -6.66 11.74
C ARG A 153 -62.86 -5.60 11.62
N GLY A 154 -63.07 -4.79 12.64
CA GLY A 154 -64.07 -3.71 12.60
C GLY A 154 -63.72 -2.64 11.57
N ALA A 155 -62.43 -2.31 11.46
CA ALA A 155 -61.96 -1.30 10.51
C ALA A 155 -62.07 -1.75 9.04
N LEU A 156 -61.89 -3.04 8.76
CA LEU A 156 -62.08 -3.62 7.42
C LEU A 156 -63.57 -3.86 7.08
N ALA A 157 -64.41 -4.08 8.09
CA ALA A 157 -65.86 -4.27 7.89
C ALA A 157 -66.61 -2.95 7.63
N ALA A 158 -66.02 -1.81 7.96
CA ALA A 158 -66.65 -0.50 7.87
C ALA A 158 -66.79 0.00 6.42
N LYS A 159 -67.97 -0.17 5.84
CA LYS A 159 -68.32 0.44 4.55
C LYS A 159 -68.66 1.92 4.72
N SER A 160 -67.75 2.81 4.33
CA SER A 160 -67.91 4.26 4.52
C SER A 160 -67.21 5.08 3.43
N THR A 161 -67.33 6.41 3.48
CA THR A 161 -66.63 7.35 2.59
C THR A 161 -65.25 7.76 3.10
N VAL A 162 -64.80 7.23 4.24
CA VAL A 162 -63.47 7.50 4.81
C VAL A 162 -62.41 6.87 3.91
N ARG A 163 -61.37 7.64 3.60
CA ARG A 163 -60.26 7.23 2.72
C ARG A 163 -58.99 6.87 3.49
N GLU A 164 -58.90 7.27 4.76
CA GLU A 164 -57.73 7.03 5.59
C GLU A 164 -58.11 6.65 7.03
N VAL A 165 -57.48 5.59 7.54
CA VAL A 165 -57.65 5.11 8.91
C VAL A 165 -56.28 4.95 9.56
N VAL A 166 -56.06 5.65 10.67
CA VAL A 166 -54.77 5.61 11.41
C VAL A 166 -55.00 4.99 12.78
N PHE A 167 -54.43 3.81 13.03
CA PHE A 167 -54.41 3.23 14.37
C PHE A 167 -53.32 3.89 15.21
N PHE A 168 -53.58 4.20 16.47
CA PHE A 168 -52.56 4.83 17.31
C PHE A 168 -52.53 4.31 18.74
N SER A 169 -51.38 4.50 19.38
CA SER A 169 -51.15 4.28 20.79
C SER A 169 -49.93 5.09 21.21
N ASP A 170 -49.82 5.38 22.50
CA ASP A 170 -48.63 5.92 23.17
C ASP A 170 -47.65 4.82 23.62
N TYR A 171 -48.01 3.55 23.50
CA TYR A 171 -47.18 2.39 23.86
C TYR A 171 -46.73 1.61 22.62
N GLY A 172 -45.42 1.46 22.44
CA GLY A 172 -44.83 0.74 21.29
C GLY A 172 -45.30 -0.71 21.15
N MET A 173 -45.50 -1.41 22.28
CA MET A 173 -46.00 -2.79 22.27
C MET A 173 -47.40 -2.95 21.66
N ASN A 174 -48.25 -1.92 21.76
CA ASN A 174 -49.58 -1.94 21.16
C ASN A 174 -49.50 -1.75 19.65
N ILE A 175 -48.57 -0.90 19.19
CA ILE A 175 -48.30 -0.70 17.76
C ILE A 175 -47.71 -1.96 17.13
N ASP A 176 -46.79 -2.62 17.84
CA ASP A 176 -46.25 -3.93 17.43
C ASP A 176 -47.36 -4.97 17.31
N ALA A 177 -48.25 -5.07 18.29
CA ALA A 177 -49.39 -5.98 18.24
C ALA A 177 -50.31 -5.72 17.04
N ILE A 178 -50.53 -4.45 16.67
CA ILE A 178 -51.31 -4.09 15.48
C ILE A 178 -50.59 -4.49 14.20
N LYS A 179 -49.29 -4.23 14.07
CA LYS A 179 -48.49 -4.61 12.89
C LYS A 179 -48.45 -6.12 12.69
N GLU A 180 -48.15 -6.86 13.75
CA GLU A 180 -48.12 -8.33 13.74
C GLU A 180 -49.48 -8.91 13.33
N GLN A 181 -50.56 -8.38 13.91
CA GLN A 181 -51.90 -8.86 13.61
C GLN A 181 -52.36 -8.45 12.19
N TRP A 182 -51.94 -7.29 11.71
CA TRP A 182 -52.20 -6.83 10.34
C TRP A 182 -51.51 -7.74 9.32
N ALA A 183 -50.24 -8.06 9.54
CA ALA A 183 -49.48 -8.99 8.71
C ALA A 183 -50.10 -10.40 8.68
N ALA A 184 -50.68 -10.83 9.81
CA ALA A 184 -51.29 -12.15 9.95
C ALA A 184 -52.69 -12.26 9.32
N ASP A 185 -53.56 -11.26 9.53
CA ASP A 185 -54.98 -11.37 9.16
C ASP A 185 -55.35 -10.70 7.82
N VAL A 186 -54.48 -9.86 7.24
CA VAL A 186 -54.78 -9.11 6.00
C VAL A 186 -54.04 -9.69 4.78
N PRO A 187 -54.74 -10.22 3.76
CA PRO A 187 -54.12 -10.79 2.57
C PRO A 187 -53.21 -9.80 1.83
N GLY A 188 -51.96 -10.22 1.56
CA GLY A 188 -50.95 -9.40 0.89
C GLY A 188 -50.13 -8.48 1.80
N ALA A 189 -50.46 -8.40 3.10
CA ALA A 189 -49.73 -7.55 4.06
C ALA A 189 -48.27 -8.00 4.27
N ALA A 190 -48.01 -9.31 4.32
CA ALA A 190 -46.64 -9.85 4.43
C ALA A 190 -45.75 -9.48 3.22
N ALA A 191 -46.33 -9.33 2.02
CA ALA A 191 -45.61 -8.88 0.82
C ALA A 191 -45.36 -7.36 0.82
N PHE A 192 -46.18 -6.59 1.55
CA PHE A 192 -45.98 -5.14 1.73
C PHE A 192 -44.92 -4.84 2.79
N GLU A 193 -44.82 -5.65 3.86
CA GLU A 193 -43.69 -5.61 4.80
C GLU A 193 -42.37 -6.00 4.12
N ALA A 194 -42.35 -7.04 3.28
CA ALA A 194 -41.14 -7.42 2.52
C ALA A 194 -40.66 -6.35 1.52
N LYS A 195 -41.56 -5.48 1.03
CA LYS A 195 -41.21 -4.32 0.19
C LYS A 195 -40.76 -3.09 1.00
N ARG A 196 -40.88 -3.12 2.33
CA ARG A 196 -40.49 -2.05 3.26
C ARG A 196 -39.39 -2.44 4.25
N THR A 197 -39.03 -3.71 4.34
CA THR A 197 -37.81 -4.17 5.01
C THR A 197 -36.56 -4.01 4.14
N ALA A 198 -36.69 -3.46 2.92
CA ALA A 198 -35.61 -2.68 2.34
C ALA A 198 -35.48 -1.39 3.17
N ASP A 199 -34.49 -1.42 4.08
CA ASP A 199 -34.18 -0.39 5.08
C ASP A 199 -34.58 1.03 4.66
N PRO A 200 -35.38 1.77 5.45
CA PRO A 200 -35.29 3.23 5.41
C PRO A 200 -33.87 3.61 5.85
N PRO A 201 -33.26 4.68 5.29
CA PRO A 201 -31.96 5.15 5.74
C PRO A 201 -32.05 5.35 7.25
N SER A 202 -31.19 4.65 7.99
CA SER A 202 -31.17 4.64 9.45
C SER A 202 -31.41 6.04 10.00
N GLY A 203 -32.59 6.29 10.56
CA GLY A 203 -32.73 7.40 11.49
C GLY A 203 -31.69 7.21 12.60
N PRO A 204 -31.25 8.28 13.30
CA PRO A 204 -30.39 8.16 14.45
C PRO A 204 -31.03 7.15 15.40
N ARG A 205 -30.50 5.93 15.40
CA ARG A 205 -30.54 5.08 16.56
C ARG A 205 -30.00 6.02 17.67
N VAL A 206 -30.72 6.15 18.77
CA VAL A 206 -30.23 6.84 19.95
C VAL A 206 -29.76 5.74 20.88
N PRO A 207 -28.54 5.80 21.44
CA PRO A 207 -28.11 4.81 22.41
C PRO A 207 -29.09 4.89 23.58
N VAL A 208 -29.70 3.76 23.95
CA VAL A 208 -30.34 3.65 25.25
C VAL A 208 -29.18 3.58 26.24
N PHE A 209 -28.77 4.75 26.73
CA PHE A 209 -27.86 4.82 27.87
C PHE A 209 -28.56 4.13 29.04
N SER A 210 -27.91 3.16 29.69
CA SER A 210 -28.27 2.90 31.08
C SER A 210 -27.96 4.18 31.88
N ASP A 211 -28.73 4.46 32.93
CA ASP A 211 -28.53 5.66 33.77
C ASP A 211 -27.09 5.77 34.33
N ASP A 212 -26.29 4.70 34.24
CA ASP A 212 -24.91 4.60 34.71
C ASP A 212 -23.82 4.75 33.61
N GLN A 213 -24.18 4.88 32.32
CA GLN A 213 -23.24 4.78 31.17
C GLN A 213 -22.83 6.10 30.50
N LEU A 214 -23.14 7.26 31.10
CA LEU A 214 -22.50 8.54 30.72
C LEU A 214 -21.08 8.71 31.29
N ALA A 215 -20.45 7.63 31.77
CA ALA A 215 -19.04 7.61 32.15
C ALA A 215 -18.17 7.51 30.88
N GLY A 216 -17.94 8.66 30.24
CA GLY A 216 -17.22 8.82 28.98
C GLY A 216 -15.97 7.96 28.82
N GLY A 217 -16.06 6.92 27.99
CA GLY A 217 -14.91 6.32 27.33
C GLY A 217 -14.44 7.27 26.23
N VAL A 218 -13.30 7.92 26.42
CA VAL A 218 -12.70 8.78 25.39
C VAL A 218 -11.97 7.87 24.41
N ALA A 219 -12.48 7.74 23.19
CA ALA A 219 -11.73 7.14 22.10
C ALA A 219 -10.37 7.87 21.99
N ARG A 220 -9.27 7.13 21.77
CA ARG A 220 -7.97 7.78 21.60
C ARG A 220 -8.02 8.62 20.32
N ASP A 221 -7.89 9.95 20.44
CA ASP A 221 -7.79 10.87 19.30
C ASP A 221 -6.54 10.63 18.45
N LEU A 222 -5.56 9.87 18.97
CA LEU A 222 -4.31 9.58 18.31
C LEU A 222 -4.43 8.32 17.43
N VAL A 223 -4.42 8.52 16.12
CA VAL A 223 -4.15 7.45 15.16
C VAL A 223 -2.63 7.25 15.10
N ASP A 224 -2.14 6.08 15.49
CA ASP A 224 -0.72 5.76 15.36
C ASP A 224 -0.36 5.68 13.86
N PRO A 225 0.64 6.45 13.37
CA PRO A 225 1.03 6.43 11.96
C PRO A 225 1.50 5.05 11.48
N ASN A 226 1.86 4.13 12.39
CA ASN A 226 2.31 2.77 12.09
C ASN A 226 1.21 1.71 12.20
N GLU A 227 0.01 2.08 12.68
CA GLU A 227 -1.12 1.15 12.84
C GLU A 227 -2.04 1.18 11.61
N SER A 228 -2.52 0.00 11.20
CA SER A 228 -3.48 -0.14 10.12
C SER A 228 -4.90 -0.13 10.65
N ILE A 229 -5.79 0.59 9.98
CA ILE A 229 -7.23 0.61 10.28
C ILE A 229 -7.95 -0.23 9.23
N PRO A 230 -8.77 -1.23 9.60
CA PRO A 230 -9.51 -2.02 8.61
C PRO A 230 -10.52 -1.16 7.86
N LEU A 231 -10.69 -1.38 6.54
CA LEU A 231 -11.69 -0.68 5.73
C LEU A 231 -13.10 -0.81 6.30
N ALA A 232 -13.43 -1.87 7.04
CA ALA A 232 -14.73 -2.03 7.69
C ALA A 232 -15.09 -0.86 8.62
N HIS A 233 -14.08 -0.23 9.24
CA HIS A 233 -14.24 0.86 10.21
C HIS A 233 -14.35 2.25 9.59
N ASP A 234 -14.47 2.39 8.26
CA ASP A 234 -14.65 3.73 7.68
C ASP A 234 -16.00 4.33 8.08
N HIS A 235 -15.91 5.35 8.93
CA HIS A 235 -17.05 6.17 9.35
C HIS A 235 -17.11 7.50 8.60
N LEU A 236 -16.12 7.81 7.74
CA LEU A 236 -15.99 9.08 7.02
C LEU A 236 -16.32 8.98 5.52
N GLY A 237 -16.65 7.77 5.03
CA GLY A 237 -17.02 7.53 3.63
C GLY A 237 -15.85 7.68 2.66
N VAL A 238 -14.63 7.42 3.11
CA VAL A 238 -13.40 7.53 2.30
C VAL A 238 -12.93 6.21 1.69
N LYS A 239 -13.58 5.07 1.99
CA LYS A 239 -13.31 3.73 1.45
C LYS A 239 -12.98 3.72 -0.06
N PRO A 240 -13.81 4.32 -0.95
CA PRO A 240 -13.51 4.30 -2.39
C PRO A 240 -12.18 4.97 -2.74
N TYR A 241 -11.84 6.07 -2.06
CA TYR A 241 -10.60 6.80 -2.27
C TYR A 241 -9.38 6.04 -1.78
N VAL A 242 -9.51 5.39 -0.62
CA VAL A 242 -8.47 4.51 -0.08
C VAL A 242 -8.17 3.36 -1.04
N SER A 243 -9.20 2.65 -1.50
CA SER A 243 -9.05 1.51 -2.40
C SER A 243 -8.47 1.89 -3.78
N MET A 244 -8.88 3.03 -4.34
CA MET A 244 -8.28 3.54 -5.59
C MET A 244 -6.77 3.79 -5.46
N LEU A 245 -6.36 4.47 -4.38
CA LEU A 245 -4.94 4.73 -4.12
C LEU A 245 -4.18 3.43 -3.86
N ALA A 246 -4.74 2.52 -3.05
CA ALA A 246 -4.12 1.24 -2.76
C ALA A 246 -3.85 0.43 -4.03
N THR A 247 -4.77 0.46 -5.01
CA THR A 247 -4.60 -0.19 -6.32
C THR A 247 -3.33 0.31 -7.03
N VAL A 248 -3.14 1.63 -7.11
CA VAL A 248 -1.94 2.20 -7.77
C VAL A 248 -0.67 1.99 -6.94
N ILE A 249 -0.75 2.12 -5.61
CA ILE A 249 0.39 1.95 -4.70
C ILE A 249 0.86 0.49 -4.65
N ALA A 250 -0.02 -0.50 -4.79
CA ALA A 250 0.34 -1.90 -4.73
C ALA A 250 0.70 -2.50 -6.12
N ALA A 251 0.25 -1.90 -7.23
CA ALA A 251 0.46 -2.45 -8.57
C ALA A 251 1.95 -2.50 -8.98
N LYS A 252 2.38 -3.64 -9.57
CA LYS A 252 3.78 -3.87 -9.97
C LYS A 252 4.26 -2.96 -11.09
N ASP A 253 3.35 -2.56 -11.97
CA ASP A 253 3.59 -1.74 -13.17
C ASP A 253 3.54 -0.23 -12.91
N THR A 254 3.17 0.19 -11.69
CA THR A 254 3.17 1.61 -11.33
C THR A 254 4.60 2.17 -11.40
N PRO A 255 4.83 3.22 -12.21
CA PRO A 255 6.15 3.82 -12.33
C PRO A 255 6.56 4.46 -11.01
N LEU A 256 7.78 4.16 -10.57
CA LEU A 256 8.40 4.75 -9.40
C LEU A 256 9.37 5.87 -9.83
N PRO A 257 9.63 6.85 -8.96
CA PRO A 257 9.02 7.05 -7.65
C PRO A 257 7.65 7.73 -7.75
N LEU A 258 6.80 7.54 -6.73
CA LEU A 258 5.44 8.09 -6.69
C LEU A 258 5.23 8.92 -5.42
N SER A 259 4.76 10.15 -5.57
CA SER A 259 4.40 11.02 -4.45
C SER A 259 2.91 11.35 -4.46
N ILE A 260 2.26 11.19 -3.31
CA ILE A 260 0.82 11.36 -3.11
C ILE A 260 0.63 12.40 -2.01
N GLY A 261 -0.14 13.46 -2.28
CA GLY A 261 -0.53 14.45 -1.29
C GLY A 261 -1.98 14.20 -0.84
N VAL A 262 -2.19 13.89 0.43
CA VAL A 262 -3.52 13.78 1.06
C VAL A 262 -3.84 15.10 1.75
N PHE A 263 -4.74 15.87 1.13
CA PHE A 263 -5.08 17.23 1.54
C PHE A 263 -6.41 17.29 2.28
N GLY A 264 -6.48 18.10 3.31
CA GLY A 264 -7.72 18.38 4.02
C GLY A 264 -7.53 19.35 5.18
N GLU A 265 -8.61 20.03 5.56
CA GLU A 265 -8.63 20.93 6.71
C GLU A 265 -8.22 20.18 8.01
N TRP A 266 -7.82 20.91 9.05
CA TRP A 266 -7.57 20.32 10.36
C TRP A 266 -8.79 19.54 10.85
N GLY A 267 -8.56 18.32 11.35
CA GLY A 267 -9.64 17.42 11.77
C GLY A 267 -10.39 16.69 10.65
N SER A 268 -9.97 16.81 9.37
CA SER A 268 -10.65 16.13 8.25
C SER A 268 -10.41 14.60 8.17
N GLY A 269 -9.70 14.00 9.13
CA GLY A 269 -9.40 12.56 9.13
C GLY A 269 -8.21 12.13 8.25
N LYS A 270 -7.19 12.96 8.04
CA LYS A 270 -5.99 12.63 7.25
C LYS A 270 -5.24 11.39 7.80
N SER A 271 -4.95 11.36 9.10
CA SER A 271 -4.29 10.24 9.77
C SER A 271 -5.13 8.96 9.68
N PHE A 272 -6.45 9.08 9.90
CA PHE A 272 -7.41 7.99 9.74
C PHE A 272 -7.41 7.41 8.32
N PHE A 273 -7.39 8.28 7.31
CA PHE A 273 -7.27 7.89 5.90
C PHE A 273 -5.98 7.12 5.62
N MET A 274 -4.83 7.58 6.15
CA MET A 274 -3.55 6.89 5.97
C MET A 274 -3.51 5.53 6.68
N GLY A 275 -4.07 5.43 7.89
CA GLY A 275 -4.20 4.16 8.61
C GLY A 275 -5.01 3.13 7.81
N MET A 276 -6.11 3.56 7.18
CA MET A 276 -6.89 2.70 6.28
C MET A 276 -6.14 2.34 5.00
N LEU A 277 -5.44 3.30 4.39
CA LEU A 277 -4.61 3.07 3.21
C LEU A 277 -3.51 2.04 3.49
N ARG A 278 -2.90 2.09 4.67
CA ARG A 278 -1.91 1.11 5.10
C ARG A 278 -2.48 -0.31 5.17
N GLY A 279 -3.65 -0.44 5.79
CA GLY A 279 -4.38 -1.71 5.86
C GLY A 279 -4.71 -2.26 4.47
N GLN A 280 -5.20 -1.41 3.58
CA GLN A 280 -5.61 -1.83 2.24
C GLN A 280 -4.43 -2.18 1.32
N VAL A 281 -3.33 -1.42 1.38
CA VAL A 281 -2.09 -1.78 0.67
C VAL A 281 -1.57 -3.13 1.16
N LYS A 282 -1.68 -3.43 2.46
CA LYS A 282 -1.28 -4.73 3.01
C LYS A 282 -2.18 -5.86 2.53
N ALA A 283 -3.48 -5.62 2.39
CA ALA A 283 -4.43 -6.61 1.88
C ALA A 283 -4.18 -6.98 0.42
N LEU A 284 -3.66 -6.06 -0.40
CA LEU A 284 -3.31 -6.31 -1.80
C LEU A 284 -1.94 -6.98 -1.99
N GLU A 285 -1.07 -6.97 -0.98
CA GLU A 285 0.26 -7.57 -1.05
C GLU A 285 0.20 -9.06 -1.42
N GLY A 286 0.97 -9.47 -2.43
CA GLY A 286 1.03 -10.86 -2.89
C GLY A 286 -0.13 -11.31 -3.79
N THR A 287 -1.13 -10.46 -4.03
CA THR A 287 -2.24 -10.78 -4.94
C THR A 287 -1.83 -10.61 -6.43
N PRO A 288 -2.53 -11.26 -7.39
CA PRO A 288 -2.23 -11.12 -8.82
C PRO A 288 -2.19 -9.66 -9.27
N GLY A 289 -1.15 -9.27 -10.02
CA GLY A 289 -0.95 -7.88 -10.47
C GLY A 289 -0.29 -6.93 -9.45
N HIS A 290 -0.16 -7.34 -8.17
CA HIS A 290 0.36 -6.49 -7.09
C HIS A 290 1.70 -6.99 -6.55
N CYS A 291 2.49 -6.08 -5.96
CA CYS A 291 3.80 -6.36 -5.38
C CYS A 291 3.72 -7.50 -4.35
N ALA A 292 4.71 -8.39 -4.35
CA ALA A 292 4.77 -9.54 -3.47
C ALA A 292 5.10 -9.16 -2.02
N LYS A 293 5.93 -8.12 -1.83
CA LYS A 293 6.28 -7.60 -0.50
C LYS A 293 6.37 -6.08 -0.49
N ILE A 294 5.55 -5.42 0.33
CA ILE A 294 5.51 -3.97 0.46
C ILE A 294 5.87 -3.59 1.91
N ALA A 295 6.98 -2.88 2.08
CA ALA A 295 7.31 -2.26 3.37
C ALA A 295 6.53 -0.95 3.53
N GLN A 296 5.99 -0.70 4.71
CA GLN A 296 5.18 0.49 4.98
C GLN A 296 5.71 1.19 6.23
N VAL A 297 6.24 2.41 6.07
CA VAL A 297 6.92 3.18 7.13
C VAL A 297 6.09 4.40 7.49
N GLY A 298 5.77 4.60 8.77
CA GLY A 298 5.10 5.81 9.26
C GLY A 298 6.09 6.82 9.85
N PHE A 299 5.94 8.10 9.53
CA PHE A 299 6.80 9.18 10.03
C PHE A 299 5.93 10.38 10.44
N ASN A 300 5.93 10.72 11.73
CA ASN A 300 5.30 11.94 12.22
C ASN A 300 6.30 13.09 12.17
N ALA A 301 6.07 14.08 11.31
CA ALA A 301 7.03 15.17 11.09
C ALA A 301 7.19 16.09 12.31
N TRP A 302 6.15 16.22 13.13
CA TRP A 302 6.14 17.10 14.31
C TRP A 302 7.00 16.55 15.46
N HIS A 303 7.04 15.21 15.66
CA HIS A 303 7.87 14.59 16.71
C HIS A 303 9.37 14.88 16.58
N TYR A 304 9.83 15.29 15.39
CA TYR A 304 11.23 15.54 15.09
C TYR A 304 11.51 17.03 14.83
N ALA A 305 10.61 17.92 15.26
CA ALA A 305 10.73 19.36 15.09
C ALA A 305 12.05 19.94 15.64
N ASP A 306 12.58 19.39 16.73
CA ASP A 306 13.79 19.88 17.40
C ASP A 306 15.09 19.17 16.95
N ALA A 307 15.00 18.20 16.02
CA ALA A 307 16.11 17.37 15.59
C ALA A 307 16.55 17.65 14.14
N ASN A 308 17.71 17.11 13.73
CA ASN A 308 18.09 17.11 12.32
C ASN A 308 17.15 16.14 11.57
N LEU A 309 16.17 16.70 10.86
CA LEU A 309 15.10 15.97 10.18
C LEU A 309 15.61 14.82 9.31
N TRP A 310 16.75 15.00 8.65
CA TRP A 310 17.38 13.98 7.81
C TRP A 310 17.84 12.76 8.60
N ALA A 311 18.49 13.01 9.74
CA ALA A 311 18.93 11.95 10.65
C ALA A 311 17.73 11.17 11.16
N SER A 312 16.70 11.88 11.61
CA SER A 312 15.48 11.29 12.15
C SER A 312 14.70 10.49 11.10
N LEU A 313 14.57 10.99 9.88
CA LEU A 313 13.89 10.28 8.80
C LEU A 313 14.66 9.02 8.37
N GLY A 314 15.99 9.13 8.22
CA GLY A 314 16.84 7.99 7.88
C GLY A 314 16.79 6.89 8.94
N ASP A 315 16.98 7.28 10.21
CA ASP A 315 16.90 6.37 11.35
C ASP A 315 15.54 5.66 11.41
N GLU A 316 14.45 6.41 11.29
CA GLU A 316 13.10 5.85 11.36
C GLU A 316 12.80 4.87 10.22
N ILE A 317 13.24 5.18 8.98
CA ILE A 317 13.11 4.26 7.85
C ILE A 317 13.91 2.97 8.09
N PHE A 318 15.19 3.07 8.46
CA PHE A 318 16.01 1.88 8.69
C PHE A 318 15.51 1.04 9.87
N ARG A 319 15.07 1.71 10.94
CA ARG A 319 14.48 1.08 12.13
C ARG A 319 13.23 0.29 11.77
N GLN A 320 12.25 0.91 11.12
CA GLN A 320 10.99 0.24 10.75
C GLN A 320 11.17 -0.84 9.66
N LEU A 321 12.09 -0.67 8.71
CA LEU A 321 12.42 -1.72 7.74
C LEU A 321 13.06 -2.95 8.41
N SER A 322 13.75 -2.74 9.55
CA SER A 322 14.38 -3.82 10.32
C SER A 322 13.41 -4.52 11.28
N GLU A 323 12.27 -3.90 11.58
CA GLU A 323 11.30 -4.39 12.56
C GLU A 323 10.17 -5.18 11.89
N PRO A 324 9.69 -6.26 12.52
CA PRO A 324 8.53 -6.98 12.03
C PRO A 324 7.27 -6.10 12.14
N ALA A 325 6.60 -5.85 11.01
CA ALA A 325 5.34 -5.12 10.98
C ALA A 325 4.29 -5.74 11.92
N ARG A 326 3.51 -4.89 12.59
CA ARG A 326 2.37 -5.31 13.42
C ARG A 326 1.31 -5.97 12.54
N ARG A 327 0.73 -7.08 13.02
CA ARG A 327 -0.35 -7.77 12.30
C ARG A 327 -1.70 -7.15 12.67
N PRO A 328 -2.68 -7.08 11.75
CA PRO A 328 -4.03 -6.62 12.09
C PRO A 328 -4.62 -7.45 13.23
N GLY A 329 -5.14 -6.79 14.28
CA GLY A 329 -5.73 -7.45 15.45
C GLY A 329 -4.74 -8.08 16.43
N GLU A 330 -3.43 -7.90 16.24
CA GLU A 330 -2.41 -8.45 17.14
C GLU A 330 -2.37 -7.72 18.49
N PRO A 331 -2.44 -8.44 19.62
CA PRO A 331 -2.28 -7.86 20.95
C PRO A 331 -0.91 -7.19 21.15
N ASP A 332 -0.87 -6.10 21.91
CA ASP A 332 0.38 -5.35 22.18
C ASP A 332 1.50 -6.25 22.74
N ALA A 333 1.15 -7.21 23.61
CA ALA A 333 2.10 -8.13 24.22
C ALA A 333 2.78 -9.06 23.18
N GLU A 334 2.02 -9.55 22.20
CA GLU A 334 2.54 -10.42 21.13
C GLU A 334 3.44 -9.62 20.18
N HIS A 335 2.99 -8.42 19.81
CA HIS A 335 3.79 -7.52 18.98
C HIS A 335 5.14 -7.18 19.66
N GLN A 336 5.10 -6.84 20.95
CA GLN A 336 6.32 -6.59 21.73
C GLN A 336 7.22 -7.82 21.82
N ALA A 337 6.66 -9.04 21.92
CA ALA A 337 7.45 -10.27 21.93
C ALA A 337 8.19 -10.46 20.60
N ARG A 338 7.52 -10.25 19.45
CA ARG A 338 8.15 -10.31 18.13
C ARG A 338 9.20 -9.23 17.92
N LEU A 339 8.98 -8.01 18.42
CA LEU A 339 9.99 -6.95 18.40
C LEU A 339 11.25 -7.35 19.17
N ARG A 340 11.09 -7.95 20.36
CA ARG A 340 12.22 -8.46 21.17
C ARG A 340 12.94 -9.61 20.49
N GLU A 341 12.20 -10.56 19.90
CA GLU A 341 12.79 -11.66 19.14
C GLU A 341 13.56 -11.15 17.92
N GLY A 342 12.97 -10.24 17.15
CA GLY A 342 13.62 -9.56 16.04
C GLY A 342 14.85 -8.76 16.47
N ALA A 343 14.83 -8.11 17.65
CA ALA A 343 15.99 -7.43 18.21
C ALA A 343 17.15 -8.40 18.52
N ARG A 344 16.85 -9.57 19.08
CA ARG A 344 17.84 -10.63 19.35
C ARG A 344 18.43 -11.21 18.06
N LEU A 345 17.60 -11.49 17.07
CA LEU A 345 18.04 -11.99 15.76
C LEU A 345 18.96 -10.97 15.05
N ARG A 346 18.61 -9.68 15.12
CA ARG A 346 19.46 -8.60 14.61
C ARG A 346 20.80 -8.52 15.34
N GLU A 347 20.81 -8.78 16.65
CA GLU A 347 22.05 -8.83 17.44
C GLU A 347 22.97 -9.96 17.03
N GLN A 348 22.41 -11.14 16.82
CA GLN A 348 23.15 -12.29 16.32
C GLN A 348 23.71 -12.01 14.92
N LEU A 349 22.89 -11.50 14.00
CA LEU A 349 23.31 -11.22 12.63
C LEU A 349 24.39 -10.13 12.57
N ALA A 350 24.29 -9.08 13.38
CA ALA A 350 25.30 -8.04 13.47
C ALA A 350 26.64 -8.59 14.02
N ALA A 351 26.59 -9.46 15.04
CA ALA A 351 27.78 -10.11 15.57
C ALA A 351 28.45 -11.02 14.51
N GLU A 352 27.66 -11.78 13.73
CA GLU A 352 28.17 -12.59 12.62
C GLU A 352 28.86 -11.75 11.54
N LEU A 353 28.31 -10.59 11.18
CA LEU A 353 28.91 -9.69 10.20
C LEU A 353 30.21 -9.07 10.69
N GLU A 354 30.25 -8.65 11.94
CA GLU A 354 31.46 -8.08 12.54
C GLU A 354 32.57 -9.13 12.61
N GLN A 355 32.23 -10.35 13.01
CA GLN A 355 33.13 -11.49 12.94
C GLN A 355 33.62 -11.74 11.50
N ARG A 356 32.75 -11.61 10.51
CA ARG A 356 33.13 -11.75 9.09
C ARG A 356 34.03 -10.63 8.59
N LYS A 357 33.77 -9.38 8.96
CA LYS A 357 34.66 -8.24 8.63
C LYS A 357 36.05 -8.47 9.21
N GLN A 358 36.12 -8.94 10.46
CA GLN A 358 37.37 -9.32 11.10
C GLN A 358 38.07 -10.46 10.36
N LEU A 359 37.35 -11.53 10.00
CA LEU A 359 37.89 -12.65 9.21
C LEU A 359 38.39 -12.20 7.83
N THR A 360 37.68 -11.27 7.18
CA THR A 360 38.06 -10.71 5.87
C THR A 360 39.33 -9.89 6.00
N ALA A 361 39.41 -8.99 6.99
CA ALA A 361 40.61 -8.19 7.26
C ALA A 361 41.82 -9.07 7.63
N VAL A 362 41.61 -10.15 8.39
CA VAL A 362 42.65 -11.14 8.70
C VAL A 362 43.09 -11.88 7.43
N THR A 363 42.16 -12.20 6.54
CA THR A 363 42.46 -12.87 5.26
C THR A 363 43.26 -11.96 4.33
N GLU A 364 42.89 -10.67 4.21
CA GLU A 364 43.63 -9.68 3.42
C GLU A 364 45.06 -9.49 3.96
N ARG A 365 45.22 -9.40 5.28
CA ARG A 365 46.54 -9.33 5.93
C ARG A 365 47.37 -10.58 5.64
N ALA A 366 46.78 -11.77 5.76
CA ALA A 366 47.44 -13.03 5.47
C ALA A 366 47.83 -13.14 3.98
N GLN A 367 46.99 -12.68 3.06
CA GLN A 367 47.30 -12.62 1.62
C GLN A 367 48.44 -11.65 1.33
N ALA A 368 48.46 -10.47 1.96
CA ALA A 368 49.56 -9.52 1.84
C ALA A 368 50.88 -10.09 2.39
N GLU A 369 50.83 -10.82 3.51
CA GLU A 369 51.96 -11.51 4.10
C GLU A 369 52.48 -12.65 3.18
N ALA A 370 51.58 -13.46 2.63
CA ALA A 370 51.93 -14.48 1.64
C ALA A 370 52.59 -13.86 0.39
N ALA A 371 52.10 -12.73 -0.10
CA ALA A 371 52.69 -11.99 -1.21
C ALA A 371 54.07 -11.41 -0.86
N ALA A 372 54.30 -10.98 0.38
CA ALA A 372 55.61 -10.54 0.86
C ALA A 372 56.60 -11.71 0.99
N LEU A 373 56.17 -12.83 1.58
CA LEU A 373 56.96 -14.06 1.68
C LEU A 373 57.35 -14.61 0.30
N LYS A 374 56.42 -14.61 -0.66
CA LYS A 374 56.69 -15.03 -2.04
C LYS A 374 57.75 -14.15 -2.72
N ARG A 375 57.72 -12.83 -2.47
CA ARG A 375 58.78 -11.91 -2.94
C ARG A 375 60.12 -12.23 -2.28
N ARG A 376 60.14 -12.43 -0.96
CA ARG A 376 61.34 -12.77 -0.19
C ARG A 376 61.97 -14.10 -0.63
N ILE A 377 61.16 -15.12 -0.93
CA ILE A 377 61.63 -16.38 -1.52
C ILE A 377 62.26 -16.13 -2.89
N GLY A 378 61.62 -15.32 -3.75
CA GLY A 378 62.19 -14.92 -5.03
C GLY A 378 63.52 -14.17 -4.93
N ASP A 379 63.67 -13.33 -3.91
CA ASP A 379 64.91 -12.60 -3.62
C ASP A 379 66.00 -13.54 -3.09
N ALA A 380 65.66 -14.41 -2.13
CA ALA A 380 66.57 -15.43 -1.59
C ALA A 380 67.04 -16.42 -2.67
N GLU A 381 66.15 -16.83 -3.58
CA GLU A 381 66.53 -17.66 -4.73
C GLU A 381 67.53 -16.95 -5.66
N ARG A 382 67.35 -15.64 -5.89
CA ARG A 382 68.27 -14.85 -6.71
C ARG A 382 69.62 -14.69 -6.02
N ASP A 383 69.64 -14.28 -4.75
CA ASP A 383 70.88 -14.11 -3.97
C ASP A 383 71.65 -15.42 -3.90
N ARG A 384 70.97 -16.53 -3.63
CA ARG A 384 71.58 -17.86 -3.64
C ARG A 384 72.20 -18.24 -4.99
N ARG A 385 71.52 -17.94 -6.11
CA ARG A 385 72.09 -18.20 -7.46
C ARG A 385 73.38 -17.40 -7.67
N VAL A 386 73.42 -16.16 -7.19
CA VAL A 386 74.61 -15.31 -7.25
C VAL A 386 75.73 -15.93 -6.38
N ARG A 387 75.45 -16.24 -5.11
CA ARG A 387 76.40 -16.88 -4.18
C ARG A 387 76.96 -18.21 -4.67
N ALA A 388 76.14 -19.04 -5.32
CA ALA A 388 76.60 -20.30 -5.89
C ALA A 388 77.53 -20.08 -7.10
N GLY A 389 77.26 -19.06 -7.92
CA GLY A 389 78.14 -18.63 -9.00
C GLY A 389 79.47 -18.06 -8.47
N ASP A 390 79.43 -17.28 -7.39
CA ASP A 390 80.61 -16.71 -6.75
C ASP A 390 81.47 -17.80 -6.08
N LEU A 391 80.85 -18.77 -5.41
CA LEU A 391 81.53 -19.96 -4.89
C LEU A 391 82.23 -20.73 -6.02
N LEU A 392 81.56 -21.00 -7.14
CA LEU A 392 82.21 -21.64 -8.30
C LEU A 392 83.38 -20.83 -8.85
N ARG A 393 83.24 -19.50 -8.90
CA ARG A 393 84.31 -18.61 -9.37
C ARG A 393 85.50 -18.62 -8.41
N ALA A 394 85.26 -18.70 -7.10
CA ALA A 394 86.29 -18.87 -6.09
C ALA A 394 86.98 -20.24 -6.19
N LEU A 395 86.20 -21.32 -6.35
CA LEU A 395 86.70 -22.69 -6.50
C LEU A 395 87.56 -22.85 -7.76
N ARG A 396 87.19 -22.24 -8.89
CA ARG A 396 87.99 -22.30 -10.13
C ARG A 396 89.36 -21.62 -10.04
N LYS A 397 89.57 -20.73 -9.06
CA LYS A 397 90.89 -20.12 -8.79
C LYS A 397 91.83 -21.08 -8.06
N SER A 398 91.32 -22.14 -7.44
CA SER A 398 92.14 -23.20 -6.84
C SER A 398 92.68 -24.14 -7.92
N ARG A 399 94.00 -24.36 -7.89
CA ARG A 399 94.72 -25.21 -8.87
C ARG A 399 94.31 -26.69 -8.77
N ALA A 400 93.94 -27.16 -7.58
CA ALA A 400 93.47 -28.52 -7.32
C ALA A 400 92.09 -28.80 -7.94
N PHE A 401 91.24 -27.78 -8.04
CA PHE A 401 89.88 -27.90 -8.59
C PHE A 401 89.87 -28.01 -10.13
N HIS A 402 90.79 -27.29 -10.79
CA HIS A 402 90.89 -27.24 -12.27
C HIS A 402 91.21 -28.62 -12.89
N GLU A 403 92.13 -29.39 -12.28
CA GLU A 403 92.57 -30.69 -12.82
C GLU A 403 91.49 -31.79 -12.73
N GLN A 404 90.59 -31.73 -11.75
CA GLN A 404 89.58 -32.77 -11.52
C GLN A 404 88.22 -32.50 -12.19
N TYR A 405 87.82 -31.23 -12.43
CA TYR A 405 86.41 -30.91 -12.71
C TYR A 405 86.09 -30.34 -14.10
N ASP A 406 87.06 -29.89 -14.89
CA ASP A 406 86.82 -29.45 -16.29
C ASP A 406 86.33 -30.59 -17.21
N GLY A 407 86.64 -31.84 -16.85
CA GLY A 407 86.11 -33.03 -17.52
C GLY A 407 84.69 -33.42 -17.06
N LEU A 408 84.22 -32.89 -15.93
CA LEU A 408 82.93 -33.24 -15.33
C LEU A 408 81.78 -32.40 -15.92
N TRP A 409 82.02 -31.09 -16.10
CA TRP A 409 81.06 -30.17 -16.75
C TRP A 409 80.79 -30.53 -18.22
N ARG A 410 81.84 -30.92 -18.96
CA ARG A 410 81.73 -31.46 -20.33
C ARG A 410 80.91 -32.75 -20.41
N LYS A 411 81.03 -33.64 -19.41
CA LYS A 411 80.25 -34.89 -19.34
C LYS A 411 78.78 -34.66 -18.99
N LEU A 412 78.47 -33.58 -18.28
CA LEU A 412 77.10 -33.15 -17.98
C LEU A 412 76.48 -32.29 -19.10
N GLY A 413 77.29 -31.85 -20.08
CA GLY A 413 76.84 -31.06 -21.24
C GLY A 413 76.48 -29.61 -20.89
N VAL A 414 77.15 -29.03 -19.89
CA VAL A 414 76.82 -27.71 -19.34
C VAL A 414 78.04 -26.79 -19.43
N ASP A 415 78.03 -25.93 -20.43
CA ASP A 415 79.17 -25.07 -20.76
C ASP A 415 79.06 -23.66 -20.16
N ASP A 416 77.84 -23.22 -19.83
CA ASP A 416 77.59 -21.89 -19.25
C ASP A 416 77.85 -21.86 -17.74
N LEU A 417 78.55 -20.82 -17.29
CA LEU A 417 79.01 -20.67 -15.91
C LEU A 417 77.83 -20.43 -14.94
N ALA A 418 76.77 -19.78 -15.40
CA ALA A 418 75.55 -19.62 -14.60
C ALA A 418 74.78 -20.94 -14.50
N ASP A 419 74.77 -21.76 -15.54
CA ASP A 419 74.15 -23.09 -15.52
C ASP A 419 74.93 -24.10 -14.65
N GLN A 420 76.27 -24.00 -14.62
CA GLN A 420 77.11 -24.74 -13.66
C GLN A 420 76.80 -24.34 -12.21
N GLY A 421 76.64 -23.03 -11.95
CA GLY A 421 76.23 -22.48 -10.65
C GLY A 421 74.86 -22.97 -10.19
N LYS A 422 73.91 -23.06 -11.11
CA LYS A 422 72.57 -23.60 -10.84
C LYS A 422 72.62 -25.07 -10.42
N LEU A 423 73.46 -25.88 -11.08
CA LEU A 423 73.61 -27.31 -10.75
C LEU A 423 74.29 -27.53 -9.40
N LEU A 424 75.36 -26.78 -9.11
CA LEU A 424 76.02 -26.84 -7.81
C LEU A 424 75.09 -26.40 -6.68
N ALA A 425 74.36 -25.29 -6.89
CA ALA A 425 73.36 -24.82 -5.94
C ALA A 425 72.28 -25.89 -5.68
N ALA A 426 71.84 -26.62 -6.70
CA ALA A 426 70.81 -27.63 -6.59
C ALA A 426 71.26 -28.89 -5.81
N GLU A 427 72.51 -29.33 -5.98
CA GLU A 427 73.06 -30.47 -5.25
C GLU A 427 73.29 -30.16 -3.77
N MET A 428 73.79 -28.96 -3.46
CA MET A 428 73.95 -28.44 -2.10
C MET A 428 72.65 -28.42 -1.28
N ARG A 429 71.48 -28.35 -1.96
CA ARG A 429 70.15 -28.34 -1.34
C ARG A 429 69.70 -29.73 -0.83
N GLY A 430 70.50 -30.78 -1.08
CA GLY A 430 70.13 -32.15 -0.73
C GLY A 430 68.87 -32.62 -1.45
N ALA A 431 68.73 -32.36 -2.75
CA ALA A 431 67.58 -32.83 -3.54
C ALA A 431 67.54 -34.38 -3.56
N HIS A 432 66.88 -34.99 -2.57
CA HIS A 432 66.80 -36.45 -2.37
C HIS A 432 65.92 -37.19 -3.39
N GLY A 433 65.48 -36.52 -4.47
CA GLY A 433 64.66 -37.12 -5.52
C GLY A 433 65.43 -37.31 -6.82
N GLU A 434 65.91 -38.54 -7.09
CA GLU A 434 66.54 -38.91 -8.37
C GLU A 434 65.67 -38.57 -9.59
N THR A 435 64.34 -38.47 -9.42
CA THR A 435 63.35 -38.21 -10.49
C THR A 435 63.25 -36.73 -10.90
N ALA A 436 63.36 -35.79 -9.97
CA ALA A 436 63.23 -34.35 -10.25
C ALA A 436 64.50 -33.74 -10.85
N ALA A 437 65.67 -34.33 -10.59
CA ALA A 437 66.94 -33.94 -11.21
C ALA A 437 66.99 -34.38 -12.69
N LEU A 438 66.54 -35.59 -13.00
CA LEU A 438 66.51 -36.14 -14.37
C LEU A 438 65.56 -35.39 -15.31
N GLY A 439 64.39 -34.96 -14.83
CA GLY A 439 63.43 -34.18 -15.63
C GLY A 439 63.90 -32.77 -16.04
N ARG A 440 64.93 -32.22 -15.37
CA ARG A 440 65.45 -30.87 -15.66
C ARG A 440 66.65 -30.87 -16.60
N ILE A 441 67.45 -31.94 -16.60
CA ILE A 441 68.53 -32.17 -17.59
C ILE A 441 67.95 -32.35 -19.00
N ALA A 442 66.73 -32.87 -19.11
CA ALA A 442 65.98 -33.00 -20.36
C ALA A 442 65.66 -31.67 -21.09
N ARG A 443 65.81 -30.51 -20.44
CA ARG A 443 65.52 -29.20 -21.04
C ARG A 443 66.66 -28.61 -21.90
N TYR A 444 67.84 -29.22 -21.91
CA TYR A 444 68.95 -28.78 -22.76
C TYR A 444 68.89 -29.40 -24.17
N ARG A 445 69.52 -28.73 -25.15
CA ARG A 445 69.26 -28.81 -26.61
C ARG A 445 69.23 -30.22 -27.22
N HIS A 446 69.86 -31.22 -26.60
CA HIS A 446 69.89 -32.62 -27.07
C HIS A 446 68.98 -33.59 -26.27
N GLY A 447 68.43 -33.19 -25.13
CA GLY A 447 67.51 -34.00 -24.32
C GLY A 447 66.05 -33.95 -24.78
N LYS A 448 65.62 -32.81 -25.35
CA LYS A 448 64.25 -32.58 -25.82
C LYS A 448 63.87 -33.48 -27.01
N THR A 449 64.81 -33.73 -27.92
CA THR A 449 64.61 -34.60 -29.10
C THR A 449 64.51 -36.07 -28.72
N ALA A 450 65.31 -36.53 -27.74
CA ALA A 450 65.26 -37.90 -27.23
C ALA A 450 63.96 -38.21 -26.46
N LEU A 451 63.44 -37.25 -25.68
CA LEU A 451 62.22 -37.42 -24.90
C LEU A 451 60.94 -37.34 -25.74
N ILE A 452 60.91 -36.47 -26.77
CA ILE A 452 59.80 -36.43 -27.74
C ILE A 452 59.76 -37.72 -28.56
N ALA A 453 60.92 -38.24 -29.00
CA ALA A 453 60.99 -39.53 -29.69
C ALA A 453 60.51 -40.69 -28.81
N ALA A 454 60.87 -40.71 -27.51
CA ALA A 454 60.40 -41.71 -26.57
C ALA A 454 58.89 -41.61 -26.28
N ALA A 455 58.33 -40.38 -26.19
CA ALA A 455 56.91 -40.16 -25.97
C ALA A 455 56.06 -40.56 -27.20
N VAL A 456 56.53 -40.29 -28.42
CA VAL A 456 55.86 -40.71 -29.67
C VAL A 456 55.87 -42.23 -29.82
N VAL A 457 56.97 -42.89 -29.44
CA VAL A 457 57.09 -44.36 -29.48
C VAL A 457 56.22 -45.03 -28.40
N LEU A 458 56.11 -44.44 -27.21
CA LEU A 458 55.22 -44.92 -26.14
C LEU A 458 53.74 -44.73 -26.49
N LEU A 459 53.37 -43.59 -27.09
CA LEU A 459 52.01 -43.33 -27.57
C LEU A 459 51.63 -44.25 -28.75
N ALA A 460 52.55 -44.51 -29.68
CA ALA A 460 52.33 -45.46 -30.77
C ALA A 460 52.21 -46.91 -30.26
N GLY A 461 52.99 -47.30 -29.24
CA GLY A 461 52.88 -48.61 -28.61
C GLY A 461 51.57 -48.80 -27.82
N ALA A 462 51.12 -47.76 -27.12
CA ALA A 462 49.85 -47.77 -26.39
C ALA A 462 48.63 -47.79 -27.33
N ALA A 463 48.68 -47.04 -28.45
CA ALA A 463 47.63 -47.05 -29.46
C ALA A 463 47.52 -48.40 -30.18
N LEU A 464 48.64 -49.08 -30.45
CA LEU A 464 48.66 -50.40 -31.09
C LEU A 464 48.16 -51.52 -30.14
N ALA A 465 48.40 -51.40 -28.84
CA ALA A 465 47.92 -52.33 -27.82
C ALA A 465 46.40 -52.20 -27.54
N ALA A 466 45.82 -51.02 -27.78
CA ALA A 466 44.39 -50.78 -27.55
C ALA A 466 43.47 -51.28 -28.67
N VAL A 467 44.00 -51.52 -29.89
CA VAL A 467 43.19 -51.80 -31.09
C VAL A 467 43.17 -53.29 -31.50
N VAL A 468 44.14 -54.10 -31.06
CA VAL A 468 44.23 -55.52 -31.47
C VAL A 468 44.48 -56.43 -30.25
N PRO A 469 43.50 -57.24 -29.78
CA PRO A 469 43.63 -58.00 -28.52
C PRO A 469 44.68 -59.13 -28.50
N ASP A 470 45.17 -59.59 -29.66
CA ASP A 470 46.03 -60.79 -29.76
C ASP A 470 47.47 -60.53 -30.26
N VAL A 471 48.05 -59.35 -29.98
CA VAL A 471 49.44 -59.03 -30.36
C VAL A 471 50.44 -59.40 -29.24
N ARG A 472 50.33 -60.61 -28.67
CA ARG A 472 51.34 -61.14 -27.73
C ARG A 472 52.54 -61.78 -28.45
N ALA A 473 52.42 -62.13 -29.73
CA ALA A 473 53.50 -62.76 -30.50
C ALA A 473 54.43 -61.77 -31.22
N TRP A 474 54.04 -60.49 -31.37
CA TRP A 474 54.81 -59.48 -32.12
C TRP A 474 55.75 -58.62 -31.23
N LEU A 475 55.68 -58.81 -29.90
CA LEU A 475 56.52 -58.08 -28.93
C LEU A 475 58.01 -58.46 -28.96
N THR A 476 58.39 -59.56 -29.63
CA THR A 476 59.79 -59.98 -29.74
C THR A 476 60.58 -59.17 -30.78
N GLY A 477 59.93 -58.61 -31.81
CA GLY A 477 60.58 -57.82 -32.86
C GLY A 477 60.79 -56.35 -32.53
N VAL A 478 59.84 -55.73 -31.82
CA VAL A 478 59.90 -54.31 -31.41
C VAL A 478 60.94 -54.07 -30.31
N GLY A 479 61.31 -55.11 -29.56
CA GLY A 479 62.29 -55.05 -28.48
C GLY A 479 63.70 -54.62 -28.89
N VAL A 480 64.11 -54.83 -30.14
CA VAL A 480 65.49 -54.50 -30.58
C VAL A 480 65.67 -53.00 -30.84
N VAL A 481 64.66 -52.33 -31.39
CA VAL A 481 64.68 -50.86 -31.57
C VAL A 481 64.49 -50.14 -30.23
N PHE A 482 63.62 -50.69 -29.37
CA PHE A 482 63.47 -50.23 -27.98
C PHE A 482 64.75 -50.37 -27.17
N ALA A 483 65.48 -51.48 -27.32
CA ALA A 483 66.75 -51.71 -26.62
C ALA A 483 67.84 -50.72 -27.06
N GLY A 484 67.89 -50.33 -28.34
CA GLY A 484 68.88 -49.35 -28.83
C GLY A 484 68.65 -47.93 -28.30
N LEU A 485 67.39 -47.47 -28.29
CA LEU A 485 67.03 -46.16 -27.73
C LEU A 485 67.08 -46.16 -26.20
N ALA A 486 66.64 -47.24 -25.55
CA ALA A 486 66.77 -47.42 -24.10
C ALA A 486 68.23 -47.52 -23.67
N ALA A 487 69.13 -48.17 -24.43
CA ALA A 487 70.56 -48.24 -24.11
C ALA A 487 71.27 -46.89 -24.25
N THR A 488 70.88 -46.07 -25.23
CA THR A 488 71.41 -44.71 -25.40
C THR A 488 70.88 -43.77 -24.31
N GLY A 489 69.60 -43.90 -23.96
CA GLY A 489 68.99 -43.24 -22.81
C GLY A 489 69.60 -43.67 -21.46
N LEU A 490 69.82 -44.97 -21.25
CA LEU A 490 70.46 -45.52 -20.05
C LEU A 490 71.93 -45.09 -19.94
N LYS A 491 72.67 -44.96 -21.05
CA LYS A 491 74.05 -44.43 -21.05
C LYS A 491 74.11 -42.95 -20.67
N LEU A 492 73.17 -42.13 -21.16
CA LEU A 492 73.05 -40.72 -20.76
C LEU A 492 72.63 -40.58 -19.29
N VAL A 493 71.68 -41.40 -18.84
CA VAL A 493 71.21 -41.44 -17.45
C VAL A 493 72.27 -41.97 -16.50
N SER A 494 73.07 -42.96 -16.91
CA SER A 494 74.18 -43.49 -16.10
C SER A 494 75.37 -42.52 -16.05
N ALA A 495 75.67 -41.83 -17.15
CA ALA A 495 76.65 -40.74 -17.19
C ALA A 495 76.23 -39.56 -16.30
N ALA A 496 74.95 -39.16 -16.34
CA ALA A 496 74.39 -38.14 -15.47
C ALA A 496 74.39 -38.59 -13.99
N ARG A 497 74.01 -39.83 -13.68
CA ARG A 497 74.06 -40.40 -12.32
C ARG A 497 75.49 -40.44 -11.77
N THR A 498 76.47 -40.79 -12.60
CA THR A 498 77.88 -40.86 -12.20
C THR A 498 78.47 -39.45 -12.00
N GLY A 499 78.09 -38.50 -12.85
CA GLY A 499 78.44 -37.07 -12.72
C GLY A 499 77.83 -36.43 -11.48
N LEU A 500 76.55 -36.70 -11.20
CA LEU A 500 75.85 -36.22 -9.99
C LEU A 500 76.40 -36.86 -8.70
N ARG A 501 76.72 -38.17 -8.70
CA ARG A 501 77.39 -38.82 -7.55
C ARG A 501 78.77 -38.20 -7.25
N ARG A 502 79.54 -37.83 -8.28
CA ARG A 502 80.83 -37.14 -8.10
C ARG A 502 80.67 -35.69 -7.63
N LEU A 503 79.63 -34.99 -8.08
CA LEU A 503 79.24 -33.67 -7.54
C LEU A 503 78.82 -33.75 -6.06
N ARG A 504 78.20 -34.86 -5.65
CA ARG A 504 77.83 -35.13 -4.26
C ARG A 504 79.03 -35.39 -3.36
N VAL A 505 79.99 -36.20 -3.83
CA VAL A 505 81.29 -36.42 -3.17
C VAL A 505 82.08 -35.11 -3.07
N LEU A 506 82.06 -34.25 -4.10
CA LEU A 506 82.64 -32.91 -4.04
C LEU A 506 82.00 -32.06 -2.93
N ALA A 507 80.67 -32.07 -2.81
CA ALA A 507 79.96 -31.32 -1.77
C ALA A 507 80.32 -31.79 -0.34
N GLU A 508 80.70 -33.06 -0.18
CA GLU A 508 81.20 -33.65 1.08
C GLU A 508 82.71 -33.39 1.32
N ASP A 509 83.56 -33.51 0.28
CA ASP A 509 85.03 -33.30 0.34
C ASP A 509 85.45 -31.82 0.45
N LEU A 510 84.57 -30.87 0.10
CA LEU A 510 84.81 -29.42 0.23
C LEU A 510 85.00 -28.95 1.69
N HIS A 511 84.94 -29.85 2.68
CA HIS A 511 85.16 -29.53 4.09
C HIS A 511 86.65 -29.35 4.46
N ASP A 512 87.56 -30.07 3.80
CA ASP A 512 88.94 -30.25 4.29
C ASP A 512 90.04 -29.54 3.47
N GLY A 513 89.71 -28.91 2.33
CA GLY A 513 90.71 -28.40 1.36
C GLY A 513 90.47 -26.99 0.80
N LEU A 514 89.68 -26.15 1.46
CA LEU A 514 89.30 -24.83 0.94
C LEU A 514 90.18 -23.68 1.44
N ASP A 515 90.59 -22.82 0.51
CA ASP A 515 91.18 -21.52 0.83
C ASP A 515 90.14 -20.61 1.51
N ALA A 516 90.59 -19.71 2.39
CA ALA A 516 89.73 -18.87 3.24
C ALA A 516 88.63 -18.11 2.47
N GLY A 517 88.90 -17.67 1.23
CA GLY A 517 87.92 -16.98 0.38
C GLY A 517 86.79 -17.89 -0.12
N ALA A 518 87.05 -19.16 -0.41
CA ALA A 518 86.03 -20.12 -0.83
C ALA A 518 85.19 -20.62 0.36
N GLN A 519 85.82 -20.73 1.54
CA GLN A 519 85.14 -21.08 2.79
C GLN A 519 84.11 -20.02 3.21
N GLN A 520 84.45 -18.74 3.03
CA GLN A 520 83.54 -17.61 3.30
C GLN A 520 82.29 -17.63 2.39
N GLU A 521 82.46 -17.87 1.09
CA GLU A 521 81.33 -17.97 0.15
C GLU A 521 80.49 -19.23 0.37
N LEU A 522 81.09 -20.34 0.82
CA LEU A 522 80.34 -21.55 1.18
C LEU A 522 79.43 -21.33 2.40
N LEU A 523 79.93 -20.63 3.43
CA LEU A 523 79.12 -20.24 4.59
C LEU A 523 78.00 -19.27 4.20
N ALA A 524 78.27 -18.30 3.32
CA ALA A 524 77.27 -17.38 2.79
C ALA A 524 76.17 -18.11 2.01
N LEU A 525 76.54 -19.10 1.19
CA LEU A 525 75.60 -19.91 0.42
C LEU A 525 74.72 -20.79 1.33
N ARG A 526 75.29 -21.43 2.36
CA ARG A 526 74.53 -22.23 3.34
C ARG A 526 73.54 -21.37 4.12
N LYS A 527 73.96 -20.17 4.52
CA LYS A 527 73.07 -19.20 5.19
C LYS A 527 71.87 -18.83 4.29
N ALA A 528 72.13 -18.50 3.02
CA ALA A 528 71.07 -18.20 2.06
C ALA A 528 70.10 -19.37 1.82
N ASP A 529 70.58 -20.63 1.89
CA ASP A 529 69.73 -21.82 1.72
C ASP A 529 68.81 -22.05 2.94
N VAL A 530 69.34 -21.87 4.15
CA VAL A 530 68.54 -21.92 5.39
C VAL A 530 67.50 -20.82 5.40
N ASP A 531 67.87 -19.59 5.02
CA ASP A 531 66.95 -18.44 4.94
C ASP A 531 65.81 -18.70 3.93
N GLN A 532 66.11 -19.33 2.79
CA GLN A 532 65.12 -19.75 1.80
C GLN A 532 64.15 -20.80 2.38
N GLN A 533 64.66 -21.85 3.03
CA GLN A 533 63.82 -22.91 3.60
C GLN A 533 62.89 -22.40 4.72
N ILE A 534 63.38 -21.47 5.54
CA ILE A 534 62.56 -20.82 6.56
C ILE A 534 61.41 -20.04 5.92
N ALA A 535 61.69 -19.25 4.88
CA ALA A 535 60.66 -18.48 4.17
C ALA A 535 59.63 -19.39 3.46
N GLU A 536 60.06 -20.50 2.87
CA GLU A 536 59.17 -21.50 2.23
C GLU A 536 58.22 -22.17 3.24
N ARG A 537 58.72 -22.54 4.44
CA ARG A 537 57.89 -23.09 5.52
C ARG A 537 56.87 -22.07 6.03
N GLN A 538 57.28 -20.82 6.23
CA GLN A 538 56.39 -19.73 6.63
C GLN A 538 55.28 -19.49 5.60
N LEU A 539 55.60 -19.55 4.30
CA LEU A 539 54.60 -19.40 3.25
C LEU A 539 53.59 -20.56 3.25
N ALA A 540 54.03 -21.80 3.41
CA ALA A 540 53.14 -22.96 3.46
C ALA A 540 52.14 -22.88 4.62
N GLU A 541 52.59 -22.40 5.78
CA GLU A 541 51.74 -22.17 6.96
C GLU A 541 50.68 -21.09 6.69
N VAL A 542 51.08 -19.94 6.13
CA VAL A 542 50.16 -18.83 5.80
C VAL A 542 49.15 -19.25 4.72
N VAL A 543 49.56 -20.00 3.69
CA VAL A 543 48.65 -20.49 2.64
C VAL A 543 47.61 -21.45 3.20
N THR A 544 48.01 -22.35 4.12
CA THR A 544 47.08 -23.26 4.80
C THR A 544 46.06 -22.47 5.63
N ARG A 545 46.53 -21.43 6.34
CA ARG A 545 45.68 -20.54 7.12
C ARG A 545 44.70 -19.74 6.24
N ILE A 546 45.13 -19.24 5.07
CA ILE A 546 44.26 -18.59 4.09
C ILE A 546 43.18 -19.57 3.58
N GLY A 547 43.55 -20.83 3.34
CA GLY A 547 42.60 -21.88 2.94
C GLY A 547 41.50 -22.12 3.97
N GLU A 548 41.88 -22.20 5.26
CA GLU A 548 40.91 -22.39 6.36
C GLU A 548 39.99 -21.16 6.53
N LEU A 549 40.56 -19.94 6.47
CA LEU A 549 39.79 -18.69 6.54
C LEU A 549 38.84 -18.53 5.34
N GLY A 550 39.27 -18.92 4.14
CA GLY A 550 38.44 -18.89 2.93
C GLY A 550 37.23 -19.83 3.02
N ARG A 551 37.41 -21.02 3.61
CA ARG A 551 36.32 -21.96 3.86
C ARG A 551 35.27 -21.40 4.82
N GLN A 552 35.69 -20.62 5.82
CA GLN A 552 34.80 -19.96 6.79
C GLN A 552 34.01 -18.76 6.20
N LEU A 553 34.46 -18.20 5.08
CA LEU A 553 33.85 -17.01 4.44
C LEU A 553 32.72 -17.32 3.44
N THR A 554 32.45 -18.60 3.17
CA THR A 554 31.57 -19.04 2.08
C THR A 554 30.19 -19.43 2.61
N GLU A 555 29.34 -18.45 2.93
CA GLU A 555 27.87 -18.59 2.97
C GLU A 555 27.21 -17.27 3.40
N LEU A 556 26.46 -16.60 2.51
CA LEU A 556 25.34 -15.73 2.86
C LEU A 556 24.44 -15.55 1.63
N THR A 557 23.21 -16.06 1.72
CA THR A 557 22.09 -15.88 0.80
C THR A 557 21.78 -14.37 0.64
N PRO A 558 21.35 -13.88 -0.55
CA PRO A 558 21.07 -12.46 -0.79
C PRO A 558 20.14 -11.80 0.24
N GLY A 559 19.09 -12.52 0.69
CA GLY A 559 18.16 -12.00 1.70
C GLY A 559 18.82 -11.66 3.05
N ARG A 560 19.80 -12.45 3.50
CA ARG A 560 20.53 -12.17 4.76
C ARG A 560 21.40 -10.93 4.66
N ARG A 561 21.87 -10.53 3.46
CA ARG A 561 22.69 -9.32 3.25
C ARG A 561 21.89 -8.03 3.44
N LEU A 562 20.62 -8.03 3.07
CA LEU A 562 19.72 -6.91 3.29
C LEU A 562 19.43 -6.72 4.78
N TYR A 563 18.99 -7.78 5.46
CA TYR A 563 18.72 -7.73 6.91
C TYR A 563 19.95 -7.36 7.73
N ALA A 564 21.12 -7.85 7.32
CA ALA A 564 22.42 -7.48 7.87
C ALA A 564 22.68 -5.97 7.78
N PHE A 565 22.51 -5.40 6.59
CA PHE A 565 22.69 -3.98 6.36
C PHE A 565 21.69 -3.12 7.15
N LEU A 566 20.41 -3.53 7.19
CA LEU A 566 19.37 -2.84 7.98
C LEU A 566 19.69 -2.85 9.47
N ALA A 567 20.14 -3.99 10.02
CA ALA A 567 20.49 -4.14 11.43
C ALA A 567 21.72 -3.31 11.84
N GLU A 568 22.70 -3.16 10.95
CA GLU A 568 23.87 -2.30 11.17
C GLU A 568 23.45 -0.82 11.24
N ARG A 569 22.57 -0.38 10.33
CA ARG A 569 22.13 1.02 10.24
C ARG A 569 21.11 1.44 11.27
N SER A 570 20.22 0.54 11.71
CA SER A 570 19.29 0.82 12.81
C SER A 570 19.96 0.95 14.18
N ARG A 571 21.28 0.73 14.28
CA ARG A 571 22.06 0.79 15.52
C ARG A 571 23.06 1.94 15.55
N GLY A 572 23.39 2.53 14.40
CA GLY A 572 24.45 3.51 14.29
C GLY A 572 24.01 4.88 14.83
N GLU A 573 24.74 5.42 15.81
CA GLU A 573 24.62 6.84 16.22
C GLU A 573 25.22 7.82 15.17
N ASP A 574 25.59 7.32 13.99
CA ASP A 574 26.34 8.02 12.94
C ASP A 574 25.64 9.27 12.39
N TYR A 575 24.34 9.42 12.66
CA TYR A 575 23.54 10.52 12.13
C TYR A 575 23.56 11.80 12.99
N ARG A 576 24.36 11.86 14.07
CA ARG A 576 24.48 13.05 14.95
C ARG A 576 25.41 14.17 14.47
N GLY A 577 26.00 14.09 13.26
CA GLY A 577 26.98 15.08 12.75
C GLY A 577 26.48 15.96 11.58
N ASN A 578 26.73 17.27 11.61
CA ASN A 578 26.08 18.25 10.72
C ASN A 578 26.70 18.49 9.32
N LEU A 579 27.87 17.93 8.94
CA LEU A 579 28.53 18.28 7.66
C LEU A 579 28.76 17.13 6.66
N GLY A 580 28.46 15.88 7.04
CA GLY A 580 28.54 14.70 6.13
C GLY A 580 27.23 13.92 5.98
N LEU A 581 26.21 14.28 6.74
CA LEU A 581 25.00 13.49 6.98
C LEU A 581 24.23 13.11 5.71
N ILE A 582 23.93 14.12 4.88
CA ILE A 582 23.15 13.94 3.65
C ILE A 582 23.89 13.01 2.69
N SER A 583 25.22 13.14 2.61
CA SER A 583 26.03 12.28 1.74
C SER A 583 26.09 10.83 2.23
N THR A 584 26.10 10.61 3.54
CA THR A 584 26.07 9.28 4.16
C THR A 584 24.70 8.62 3.96
N ILE A 585 23.62 9.35 4.29
CA ILE A 585 22.24 8.88 4.10
C ILE A 585 21.97 8.55 2.64
N ARG A 586 22.39 9.40 1.71
CA ARG A 586 22.22 9.13 0.26
C ARG A 586 22.94 7.85 -0.16
N LYS A 587 24.20 7.65 0.25
CA LYS A 587 24.95 6.42 -0.02
C LYS A 587 24.28 5.20 0.60
N ASP A 588 23.69 5.34 1.78
CA ASP A 588 23.00 4.25 2.47
C ASP A 588 21.70 3.88 1.77
N PHE A 589 20.94 4.85 1.26
CA PHE A 589 19.77 4.58 0.41
C PHE A 589 20.18 4.00 -0.95
N GLU A 590 21.24 4.49 -1.60
CA GLU A 590 21.79 3.90 -2.83
C GLU A 590 22.14 2.41 -2.62
N LYS A 591 22.80 2.10 -1.49
CA LYS A 591 23.14 0.72 -1.12
C LYS A 591 21.91 -0.13 -0.78
N LEU A 592 20.92 0.45 -0.09
CA LEU A 592 19.63 -0.20 0.19
C LEU A 592 18.93 -0.60 -1.11
N VAL A 593 18.80 0.35 -2.05
CA VAL A 593 18.18 0.12 -3.37
C VAL A 593 18.96 -0.95 -4.14
N ALA A 594 20.29 -0.90 -4.15
CA ALA A 594 21.13 -1.90 -4.82
C ALA A 594 20.96 -3.32 -4.23
N LEU A 595 20.87 -3.44 -2.90
CA LEU A 595 20.64 -4.73 -2.24
C LEU A 595 19.25 -5.31 -2.50
N MET A 596 18.25 -4.46 -2.77
CA MET A 596 16.87 -4.89 -3.02
C MET A 596 16.55 -5.12 -4.50
N THR A 597 17.28 -4.48 -5.40
CA THR A 597 17.15 -4.65 -6.87
C THR A 597 18.06 -5.74 -7.43
N ALA A 598 18.96 -6.30 -6.61
CA ALA A 598 19.86 -7.38 -7.00
C ALA A 598 19.07 -8.61 -7.50
N PRO A 599 19.41 -9.18 -8.68
CA PRO A 599 18.80 -10.41 -9.18
C PRO A 599 18.98 -11.56 -8.18
N ALA A 600 17.93 -12.34 -7.95
CA ALA A 600 18.07 -13.64 -7.28
C ALA A 600 19.03 -14.51 -8.10
N ALA A 601 19.97 -15.18 -7.44
CA ALA A 601 20.95 -16.01 -8.13
C ALA A 601 20.27 -17.21 -8.81
N ASP A 602 20.78 -17.62 -9.98
CA ASP A 602 20.25 -18.73 -10.77
C ASP A 602 20.16 -20.02 -9.93
N GLY A 603 18.94 -20.53 -9.73
CA GLY A 603 18.65 -21.77 -9.00
C GLY A 603 17.89 -21.61 -7.67
N GLU A 604 17.62 -20.38 -7.23
CA GLU A 604 16.72 -20.11 -6.10
C GLU A 604 15.36 -19.59 -6.60
N ASP A 605 14.25 -20.15 -6.12
CA ASP A 605 12.91 -19.52 -6.14
C ASP A 605 12.94 -18.27 -5.25
N GLY A 606 13.73 -17.27 -5.64
CA GLY A 606 14.02 -16.09 -4.84
C GLY A 606 13.12 -14.93 -5.25
N ALA A 607 11.90 -14.89 -4.71
CA ALA A 607 11.12 -13.65 -4.71
C ALA A 607 11.99 -12.51 -4.15
N ARG A 608 11.96 -11.33 -4.80
CA ARG A 608 12.67 -10.14 -4.29
C ARG A 608 12.33 -9.96 -2.80
N PRO A 609 13.32 -9.65 -1.94
CA PRO A 609 13.07 -9.57 -0.50
C PRO A 609 12.07 -8.46 -0.14
N LEU A 610 12.02 -7.38 -0.93
CA LEU A 610 11.06 -6.28 -0.87
C LEU A 610 10.89 -5.69 -2.28
N ASP A 611 9.66 -5.40 -2.70
CA ASP A 611 9.39 -4.79 -4.01
C ASP A 611 9.25 -3.26 -3.93
N ARG A 612 8.77 -2.73 -2.79
CA ARG A 612 8.38 -1.32 -2.64
C ARG A 612 8.42 -0.86 -1.19
N ILE A 613 8.73 0.42 -0.98
CA ILE A 613 8.62 1.08 0.32
C ILE A 613 7.58 2.21 0.22
N VAL A 614 6.56 2.17 1.07
CA VAL A 614 5.56 3.23 1.20
C VAL A 614 5.83 4.02 2.47
N LEU A 615 6.21 5.30 2.33
CA LEU A 615 6.48 6.21 3.43
C LEU A 615 5.28 7.13 3.66
N TYR A 616 4.67 7.06 4.84
CA TYR A 616 3.56 7.91 5.27
C TYR A 616 4.10 9.03 6.15
N ILE A 617 3.94 10.28 5.71
CA ILE A 617 4.35 11.48 6.44
C ILE A 617 3.10 12.22 6.92
N ASP A 618 2.93 12.37 8.22
CA ASP A 618 1.76 12.99 8.84
C ASP A 618 2.13 14.17 9.76
N ASP A 619 1.12 14.94 10.17
CA ASP A 619 1.21 16.13 11.05
C ASP A 619 2.14 17.24 10.52
N LEU A 620 2.34 17.32 9.20
CA LEU A 620 3.15 18.37 8.57
C LEU A 620 2.56 19.77 8.80
N ASP A 621 1.25 19.86 8.98
CA ASP A 621 0.52 21.08 9.31
C ASP A 621 0.73 21.58 10.75
N ARG A 622 1.40 20.81 11.61
CA ARG A 622 1.86 21.24 12.94
C ARG A 622 3.30 21.77 12.96
N CYS A 623 4.05 21.57 11.88
CA CYS A 623 5.43 22.04 11.74
C CYS A 623 5.49 23.54 11.40
N SER A 624 6.59 24.20 11.78
CA SER A 624 6.87 25.58 11.35
C SER A 624 7.09 25.65 9.83
N PRO A 625 6.89 26.82 9.19
CA PRO A 625 7.08 26.99 7.75
C PRO A 625 8.43 26.49 7.22
N GLN A 626 9.52 26.73 7.95
CA GLN A 626 10.84 26.27 7.54
C GLN A 626 10.94 24.74 7.55
N GLN A 627 10.44 24.10 8.61
CA GLN A 627 10.43 22.64 8.72
C GLN A 627 9.58 21.98 7.63
N VAL A 628 8.44 22.59 7.26
CA VAL A 628 7.61 22.09 6.16
C VAL A 628 8.42 22.04 4.86
N VAL A 629 9.20 23.08 4.57
CA VAL A 629 10.07 23.11 3.40
C VAL A 629 11.17 22.06 3.49
N ASP A 630 11.80 21.91 4.65
CA ASP A 630 12.86 20.91 4.88
C ASP A 630 12.33 19.48 4.66
N VAL A 631 11.10 19.19 5.11
CA VAL A 631 10.42 17.90 4.86
C VAL A 631 10.15 17.70 3.36
N LEU A 632 9.64 18.71 2.64
CA LEU A 632 9.40 18.60 1.20
C LEU A 632 10.69 18.40 0.41
N GLN A 633 11.79 19.05 0.81
CA GLN A 633 13.12 18.81 0.24
C GLN A 633 13.57 17.37 0.52
N ALA A 634 13.26 16.85 1.72
CA ALA A 634 13.55 15.47 2.06
C ALA A 634 12.80 14.46 1.19
N VAL A 635 11.50 14.69 1.00
CA VAL A 635 10.67 13.93 0.07
C VAL A 635 11.25 14.01 -1.33
N HIS A 636 11.61 15.19 -1.83
CA HIS A 636 12.13 15.35 -3.19
C HIS A 636 13.39 14.52 -3.47
N LEU A 637 14.31 14.42 -2.51
CA LEU A 637 15.50 13.57 -2.65
C LEU A 637 15.18 12.07 -2.52
N LEU A 638 14.19 11.67 -1.73
CA LEU A 638 13.72 10.28 -1.71
C LEU A 638 13.10 9.88 -3.06
N LEU A 639 12.43 10.83 -3.74
CA LEU A 639 11.95 10.69 -5.11
C LEU A 639 13.09 10.66 -6.16
N ALA A 640 14.36 10.61 -5.77
CA ALA A 640 15.47 10.28 -6.68
C ALA A 640 15.70 8.76 -6.79
N PHE A 641 15.05 7.95 -5.95
CA PHE A 641 15.23 6.50 -5.90
C PHE A 641 13.96 5.78 -6.37
N ASP A 642 14.10 4.90 -7.37
CA ASP A 642 13.02 4.12 -7.99
C ASP A 642 12.52 2.97 -7.12
N LEU A 643 12.04 3.30 -5.93
CA LEU A 643 11.63 2.36 -4.89
C LEU A 643 10.54 2.93 -3.96
N PHE A 644 10.58 4.25 -3.74
CA PHE A 644 9.72 4.90 -2.77
C PHE A 644 8.39 5.33 -3.37
N VAL A 645 7.34 5.06 -2.60
CA VAL A 645 6.06 5.77 -2.67
C VAL A 645 5.97 6.63 -1.41
N VAL A 646 5.73 7.93 -1.56
CA VAL A 646 5.59 8.84 -0.43
C VAL A 646 4.15 9.35 -0.36
N VAL A 647 3.51 9.22 0.79
CA VAL A 647 2.16 9.74 1.07
C VAL A 647 2.29 10.84 2.13
N VAL A 648 1.95 12.07 1.79
CA VAL A 648 2.10 13.24 2.68
C VAL A 648 0.73 13.81 3.04
N GLY A 649 0.45 13.95 4.33
CA GLY A 649 -0.78 14.49 4.89
C GLY A 649 -0.60 15.93 5.33
N VAL A 650 -1.35 16.87 4.76
CA VAL A 650 -1.17 18.30 5.08
C VAL A 650 -2.40 19.14 4.76
N ASP A 651 -2.63 20.23 5.51
CA ASP A 651 -3.59 21.27 5.12
C ASP A 651 -3.01 22.09 3.94
N PRO A 652 -3.72 22.16 2.79
CA PRO A 652 -3.21 22.85 1.61
C PRO A 652 -2.96 24.35 1.84
N ARG A 653 -3.71 25.02 2.73
CA ARG A 653 -3.52 26.44 3.05
C ARG A 653 -2.23 26.65 3.83
N TRP A 654 -1.96 25.77 4.79
CA TRP A 654 -0.71 25.81 5.56
C TRP A 654 0.50 25.53 4.67
N LEU A 655 0.37 24.57 3.75
CA LEU A 655 1.43 24.20 2.81
C LEU A 655 1.79 25.37 1.88
N LEU A 656 0.78 25.94 1.20
CA LEU A 656 0.99 27.06 0.27
C LEU A 656 1.56 28.27 1.00
N ARG A 657 1.03 28.62 2.17
CA ARG A 657 1.55 29.72 3.00
C ARG A 657 3.00 29.50 3.42
N SER A 658 3.34 28.27 3.85
CA SER A 658 4.69 27.91 4.26
C SER A 658 5.69 28.09 3.11
N LEU A 659 5.31 27.66 1.91
CA LEU A 659 6.11 27.81 0.70
C LEU A 659 6.25 29.28 0.28
N SER A 660 5.15 30.04 0.22
CA SER A 660 5.19 31.48 -0.09
C SER A 660 6.15 32.22 0.84
N THR A 661 6.02 32.00 2.16
CA THR A 661 6.87 32.66 3.17
C THR A 661 8.36 32.35 2.97
N HIS A 662 8.70 31.13 2.52
CA HIS A 662 10.09 30.73 2.29
C HIS A 662 10.64 31.28 0.96
N TYR A 663 9.85 31.23 -0.11
CA TYR A 663 10.25 31.74 -1.41
C TYR A 663 10.28 33.27 -1.47
N ASP A 664 9.40 33.98 -0.75
CA ASP A 664 9.45 35.43 -0.63
C ASP A 664 10.80 35.90 -0.06
N ARG A 665 11.37 35.15 0.90
CA ARG A 665 12.71 35.44 1.46
C ARG A 665 13.85 35.20 0.46
N LEU A 666 13.70 34.23 -0.45
CA LEU A 666 14.66 33.96 -1.52
C LEU A 666 14.54 35.01 -2.65
N ILE A 667 13.32 35.44 -2.97
CA ILE A 667 12.99 36.43 -4.00
C ILE A 667 13.33 37.86 -3.54
N GLU A 668 13.24 38.16 -2.24
CA GLU A 668 13.68 39.46 -1.70
C GLU A 668 15.21 39.66 -1.77
N GLY A 669 15.97 38.56 -1.79
CA GLY A 669 17.44 38.56 -1.78
C GLY A 669 18.12 38.69 -3.15
N ASP A 670 17.42 38.47 -4.27
CA ASP A 670 18.05 38.42 -5.60
C ASP A 670 17.44 39.44 -6.59
N ALA A 671 18.21 40.48 -6.91
CA ALA A 671 17.78 41.58 -7.77
C ALA A 671 17.60 41.17 -9.24
N VAL A 672 18.18 40.05 -9.67
CA VAL A 672 18.09 39.54 -11.05
C VAL A 672 16.72 38.91 -11.33
N VAL A 673 16.12 38.25 -10.33
CA VAL A 673 14.80 37.59 -10.45
C VAL A 673 13.66 38.61 -10.62
N ARG A 674 13.83 39.84 -10.11
CA ARG A 674 12.88 40.95 -10.30
C ARG A 674 12.85 41.50 -11.73
N ALA A 675 13.91 41.27 -12.53
CA ALA A 675 14.05 41.89 -13.85
C ALA A 675 13.38 41.10 -14.99
N ASP A 676 13.22 39.78 -14.85
CA ASP A 676 12.75 38.88 -15.92
C ASP A 676 11.33 38.34 -15.73
N GLY A 677 10.58 38.78 -14.70
CA GLY A 677 9.18 38.37 -14.50
C GLY A 677 8.97 36.86 -14.26
N TRP A 678 10.04 36.10 -13.98
CA TRP A 678 10.00 34.68 -13.67
C TRP A 678 9.52 34.46 -12.22
N HIS A 679 8.21 34.55 -12.01
CA HIS A 679 7.59 34.20 -10.75
C HIS A 679 7.39 32.68 -10.69
N VAL A 680 8.35 31.93 -10.13
CA VAL A 680 8.12 30.53 -9.77
C VAL A 680 7.13 30.50 -8.62
N THR A 681 5.99 29.86 -8.82
CA THR A 681 4.94 29.85 -7.82
C THR A 681 5.06 28.65 -6.87
N PRO A 682 4.55 28.73 -5.64
CA PRO A 682 4.47 27.59 -4.73
C PRO A 682 3.80 26.37 -5.35
N GLU A 683 2.80 26.59 -6.19
CA GLU A 683 2.06 25.56 -6.91
C GLU A 683 2.98 24.83 -7.91
N ASP A 684 3.78 25.55 -8.69
CA ASP A 684 4.74 24.94 -9.62
C ASP A 684 5.74 24.06 -8.87
N TYR A 685 6.18 24.49 -7.67
CA TYR A 685 7.05 23.68 -6.82
C TYR A 685 6.36 22.41 -6.34
N LEU A 686 5.10 22.50 -5.88
CA LEU A 686 4.32 21.36 -5.42
C LEU A 686 4.05 20.37 -6.55
N GLU A 687 3.77 20.84 -7.76
CA GLU A 687 3.61 19.94 -8.92
C GLU A 687 4.90 19.20 -9.27
N LYS A 688 6.09 19.76 -8.94
CA LYS A 688 7.35 19.02 -9.11
C LYS A 688 7.51 17.86 -8.13
N ILE A 689 6.90 17.96 -6.96
CA ILE A 689 7.07 17.01 -5.86
C ILE A 689 5.92 16.01 -5.81
N LEU A 690 4.68 16.48 -5.86
CA LEU A 690 3.46 15.68 -5.67
C LEU A 690 2.89 15.24 -7.02
N ASN A 691 2.85 13.92 -7.26
CA ASN A 691 2.27 13.37 -8.49
C ASN A 691 0.75 13.23 -8.39
N ILE A 692 0.23 12.79 -7.25
CA ILE A 692 -1.21 12.57 -7.05
C ILE A 692 -1.67 13.43 -5.86
N PRO A 693 -2.19 14.63 -6.09
CA PRO A 693 -2.88 15.36 -5.05
C PRO A 693 -4.31 14.81 -4.91
N LEU A 694 -4.75 14.56 -3.67
CA LEU A 694 -6.09 14.11 -3.33
C LEU A 694 -6.63 14.94 -2.18
N VAL A 695 -7.70 15.71 -2.42
CA VAL A 695 -8.40 16.49 -1.41
C VAL A 695 -9.53 15.66 -0.79
N LEU A 696 -9.42 15.34 0.49
CA LEU A 696 -10.40 14.54 1.21
C LEU A 696 -11.79 15.21 1.22
N PRO A 697 -12.87 14.42 1.05
CA PRO A 697 -14.23 14.93 1.17
C PRO A 697 -14.53 15.43 2.59
N ARG A 698 -15.45 16.38 2.68
CA ARG A 698 -16.12 16.64 3.96
C ARG A 698 -16.96 15.41 4.31
N MET A 699 -17.17 15.18 5.61
CA MET A 699 -18.00 14.08 6.08
C MET A 699 -19.34 14.06 5.31
N PRO A 700 -19.66 12.96 4.62
CA PRO A 700 -20.95 12.79 3.96
C PRO A 700 -22.10 12.97 4.95
N ALA A 701 -23.27 13.37 4.43
CA ALA A 701 -24.49 13.39 5.23
C ALA A 701 -24.76 11.97 5.80
N GLY A 702 -25.03 11.88 7.11
CA GLY A 702 -25.23 10.61 7.82
C GLY A 702 -23.96 9.99 8.45
N SER A 703 -22.75 10.38 8.02
CA SER A 703 -21.49 9.88 8.59
C SER A 703 -21.27 10.28 10.05
N LEU A 704 -21.72 11.48 10.46
CA LEU A 704 -21.64 11.92 11.85
C LEU A 704 -22.34 10.94 12.80
N GLN A 705 -23.51 10.45 12.42
CA GLN A 705 -24.25 9.46 13.22
C GLN A 705 -23.42 8.18 13.38
N GLN A 706 -22.86 7.65 12.29
CA GLN A 706 -22.02 6.44 12.33
C GLN A 706 -20.77 6.62 13.21
N LEU A 707 -20.12 7.79 13.12
CA LEU A 707 -18.97 8.11 13.94
C LEU A 707 -19.33 8.20 15.44
N LEU A 708 -20.41 8.93 15.77
CA LEU A 708 -20.88 9.02 17.16
C LEU A 708 -21.23 7.64 17.71
N TRP A 709 -21.83 6.78 16.90
CA TRP A 709 -22.10 5.40 17.28
C TRP A 709 -20.86 4.58 17.60
N SER A 710 -19.84 4.68 16.74
CA SER A 710 -18.56 3.99 16.97
C SER A 710 -17.85 4.44 18.24
N MET A 711 -18.11 5.68 18.71
CA MET A 711 -17.52 6.21 19.95
C MET A 711 -18.29 5.80 21.21
N ILE A 712 -19.56 5.43 21.08
CA ILE A 712 -20.44 5.08 22.20
C ILE A 712 -20.52 3.56 22.39
N ASP A 713 -20.42 2.79 21.31
CA ASP A 713 -20.42 1.34 21.39
C ASP A 713 -19.09 0.83 21.97
N THR A 714 -19.17 0.06 23.06
CA THR A 714 -18.03 -0.76 23.52
C THR A 714 -17.89 -1.90 22.53
N PRO A 715 -16.68 -2.21 21.99
CA PRO A 715 -16.56 -3.30 21.03
C PRO A 715 -17.11 -4.58 21.68
N PRO A 716 -18.04 -5.29 21.02
CA PRO A 716 -18.49 -6.58 21.53
C PRO A 716 -17.28 -7.50 21.62
N ALA A 717 -17.15 -8.21 22.74
CA ALA A 717 -16.14 -9.25 22.88
C ALA A 717 -16.25 -10.21 21.70
N ASP A 718 -15.11 -10.49 21.07
CA ASP A 718 -14.94 -11.38 19.92
C ASP A 718 -15.53 -12.77 20.23
N THR A 719 -16.79 -12.99 19.84
CA THR A 719 -17.41 -14.33 19.79
C THR A 719 -17.40 -14.77 18.34
N GLY A 720 -16.40 -15.59 18.01
CA GLY A 720 -16.11 -16.10 16.67
C GLY A 720 -17.15 -17.04 16.06
N GLU A 721 -18.38 -16.57 15.87
CA GLU A 721 -19.38 -17.23 15.02
C GLU A 721 -19.91 -16.24 13.97
N ARG A 722 -19.39 -16.37 12.75
CA ARG A 722 -19.98 -15.80 11.53
C ARG A 722 -21.14 -16.69 11.08
N PRO A 723 -22.32 -16.15 10.73
CA PRO A 723 -23.32 -16.91 9.97
C PRO A 723 -22.78 -17.21 8.56
N PRO A 724 -23.19 -18.33 7.93
CA PRO A 724 -22.71 -18.69 6.59
C PRO A 724 -23.26 -17.71 5.55
N ALA A 725 -22.46 -17.42 4.53
CA ALA A 725 -22.88 -16.69 3.34
C ALA A 725 -23.68 -17.62 2.42
N ASP A 726 -24.92 -17.27 2.09
CA ASP A 726 -25.68 -17.92 1.03
C ASP A 726 -25.22 -17.39 -0.34
N PRO A 727 -24.82 -18.28 -1.27
CA PRO A 727 -24.33 -17.91 -2.58
C PRO A 727 -25.44 -18.09 -3.61
N GLU A 728 -26.34 -17.13 -3.77
CA GLU A 728 -27.23 -17.11 -4.95
C GLU A 728 -27.91 -15.75 -5.06
N HIS A 729 -27.73 -15.11 -6.21
CA HIS A 729 -28.45 -13.96 -6.82
C HIS A 729 -27.49 -12.85 -7.29
N ASP A 730 -26.58 -13.25 -8.18
CA ASP A 730 -26.09 -12.38 -9.25
C ASP A 730 -26.95 -12.69 -10.47
N GLU A 731 -27.87 -11.79 -10.83
CA GLU A 731 -28.29 -11.46 -12.20
C GLU A 731 -29.56 -10.62 -12.21
N ALA A 732 -29.52 -9.54 -13.00
CA ALA A 732 -30.64 -8.77 -13.52
C ALA A 732 -31.45 -7.92 -12.51
N THR A 733 -31.19 -6.62 -12.49
CA THR A 733 -32.03 -5.65 -13.23
C THR A 733 -31.52 -4.22 -13.06
N GLY A 734 -31.26 -3.56 -14.19
CA GLY A 734 -30.75 -2.21 -14.26
C GLY A 734 -31.69 -1.18 -13.63
N VAL A 735 -31.10 -0.21 -12.95
CA VAL A 735 -31.82 0.93 -12.39
C VAL A 735 -31.28 2.21 -13.01
N VAL A 736 -32.16 2.85 -13.79
CA VAL A 736 -32.10 4.24 -14.22
C VAL A 736 -32.03 5.14 -12.98
N ALA A 737 -31.03 6.04 -12.96
CA ALA A 737 -30.79 6.98 -11.86
C ALA A 737 -31.96 7.97 -11.65
N PRO A 738 -32.34 8.30 -10.41
CA PRO A 738 -33.12 9.49 -10.11
C PRO A 738 -32.21 10.71 -9.98
N VAL A 739 -32.56 11.76 -10.73
CA VAL A 739 -32.01 13.12 -10.67
C VAL A 739 -32.34 13.74 -9.32
N GLY A 740 -31.32 14.16 -8.54
CA GLY A 740 -31.50 15.02 -7.36
C GLY A 740 -30.71 14.69 -6.09
N GLY A 741 -29.38 14.61 -6.16
CA GLY A 741 -28.44 14.76 -5.03
C GLY A 741 -28.03 13.49 -4.25
N PRO A 742 -26.73 13.11 -4.31
CA PRO A 742 -25.89 13.25 -3.12
C PRO A 742 -24.48 13.80 -3.44
N ALA A 743 -23.92 14.67 -2.59
CA ALA A 743 -22.49 15.02 -2.63
C ALA A 743 -21.65 13.90 -1.95
N PRO A 744 -20.34 13.78 -2.18
CA PRO A 744 -19.55 13.76 -3.41
C PRO A 744 -18.64 12.50 -3.38
N VAL A 745 -19.22 11.30 -3.29
CA VAL A 745 -18.44 10.05 -3.25
C VAL A 745 -18.29 9.54 -4.69
N ILE A 746 -17.08 9.13 -5.08
CA ILE A 746 -16.88 8.45 -6.37
C ILE A 746 -17.65 7.12 -6.28
N PRO A 747 -18.69 6.91 -7.13
CA PRO A 747 -19.48 5.69 -7.09
C PRO A 747 -18.56 4.51 -7.38
N VAL A 748 -18.85 3.32 -6.90
CA VAL A 748 -18.06 2.14 -7.22
C VAL A 748 -18.99 1.17 -7.92
N GLU A 749 -18.68 0.82 -9.17
CA GLU A 749 -19.50 -0.11 -9.94
C GLU A 749 -19.24 -1.56 -9.48
N PRO A 750 -20.29 -2.37 -9.30
CA PRO A 750 -20.14 -3.81 -9.10
C PRO A 750 -19.31 -4.41 -10.24
N GLY A 751 -18.36 -5.30 -9.94
CA GLY A 751 -17.44 -5.84 -10.95
C GLY A 751 -16.15 -5.06 -11.17
N SER A 752 -16.03 -3.85 -10.60
CA SER A 752 -14.77 -3.09 -10.62
C SER A 752 -13.70 -3.66 -9.68
N GLN A 753 -12.44 -3.30 -9.94
CA GLN A 753 -11.32 -3.66 -9.05
C GLN A 753 -11.49 -3.10 -7.64
N VAL A 754 -12.06 -1.90 -7.51
CA VAL A 754 -12.36 -1.30 -6.22
C VAL A 754 -13.55 -2.00 -5.56
N ALA A 755 -14.58 -2.44 -6.29
CA ALA A 755 -15.68 -3.22 -5.71
C ALA A 755 -15.18 -4.54 -5.10
N ALA A 756 -14.30 -5.26 -5.80
CA ALA A 756 -13.71 -6.50 -5.29
C ALA A 756 -12.88 -6.29 -4.00
N GLN A 757 -12.29 -5.11 -3.83
CA GLN A 757 -11.60 -4.74 -2.59
C GLN A 757 -12.54 -4.44 -1.43
N LEU A 758 -13.78 -4.04 -1.71
CA LEU A 758 -14.77 -3.71 -0.68
C LEU A 758 -15.56 -4.95 -0.21
N ASP A 759 -15.48 -6.06 -0.94
CA ASP A 759 -16.10 -7.33 -0.60
C ASP A 759 -15.04 -8.40 -0.27
N PRO A 760 -14.83 -8.73 1.03
CA PRO A 760 -13.82 -9.70 1.45
C PRO A 760 -14.01 -11.12 0.89
N GLY A 761 -15.19 -11.46 0.37
CA GLY A 761 -15.49 -12.76 -0.23
C GLY A 761 -15.08 -12.88 -1.70
N ARG A 762 -14.77 -11.77 -2.37
CA ARG A 762 -14.49 -11.72 -3.80
C ARG A 762 -12.98 -11.74 -4.09
N PRO A 763 -12.50 -12.57 -5.03
CA PRO A 763 -11.09 -12.53 -5.41
C PRO A 763 -10.73 -11.16 -6.02
N PRO A 764 -9.49 -10.68 -5.81
CA PRO A 764 -9.04 -9.43 -6.41
C PRO A 764 -9.08 -9.52 -7.94
N GLU A 765 -9.74 -8.54 -8.56
CA GLU A 765 -9.85 -8.43 -10.02
C GLU A 765 -8.49 -8.04 -10.62
N ILE A 766 -8.14 -8.65 -11.75
CA ILE A 766 -6.89 -8.36 -12.45
C ILE A 766 -7.02 -7.03 -13.21
N PRO A 767 -6.02 -6.14 -13.17
CA PRO A 767 -6.03 -4.93 -13.97
C PRO A 767 -6.18 -5.23 -15.47
N ARG A 768 -7.25 -4.72 -16.08
CA ARG A 768 -7.45 -4.82 -17.54
C ARG A 768 -6.61 -3.75 -18.25
N PRO A 769 -5.96 -4.06 -19.39
CA PRO A 769 -5.23 -3.06 -20.16
C PRO A 769 -6.17 -1.97 -20.70
N LEU A 770 -5.59 -0.84 -21.11
CA LEU A 770 -6.32 0.21 -21.81
C LEU A 770 -6.77 -0.26 -23.19
N THR A 771 -7.96 0.17 -23.60
CA THR A 771 -8.50 -0.09 -24.94
C THR A 771 -7.97 0.90 -25.98
N ASP A 772 -8.03 0.53 -27.25
CA ASP A 772 -7.59 1.41 -28.35
C ASP A 772 -8.30 2.78 -28.39
N PRO A 773 -9.62 2.88 -28.14
CA PRO A 773 -10.29 4.18 -28.05
C PRO A 773 -9.76 5.06 -26.91
N GLU A 774 -9.53 4.47 -25.73
CA GLU A 774 -8.95 5.18 -24.58
C GLU A 774 -7.55 5.73 -24.92
N ILE A 775 -6.67 4.89 -25.47
CA ILE A 775 -5.31 5.28 -25.86
C ILE A 775 -5.35 6.37 -26.94
N THR A 776 -6.25 6.23 -27.92
CA THR A 776 -6.41 7.19 -29.01
C THR A 776 -6.82 8.56 -28.48
N LEU A 777 -7.80 8.64 -27.58
CA LEU A 777 -8.25 9.91 -27.01
C LEU A 777 -7.19 10.51 -26.08
N LEU A 778 -6.57 9.71 -25.22
CA LEU A 778 -5.47 10.16 -24.35
C LEU A 778 -4.32 10.77 -25.16
N SER A 779 -4.02 10.20 -26.34
CA SER A 779 -2.96 10.70 -27.24
C SER A 779 -3.30 12.04 -27.89
N ARG A 780 -4.59 12.41 -27.99
CA ARG A 780 -5.03 13.72 -28.51
C ARG A 780 -4.94 14.86 -27.50
N LEU A 781 -4.51 14.57 -26.27
CA LEU A 781 -4.19 15.58 -25.27
C LEU A 781 -2.77 16.15 -25.44
N ASP A 782 -2.05 15.80 -26.51
CA ASP A 782 -0.68 16.27 -26.79
C ASP A 782 -0.55 17.79 -26.85
N SER A 783 -1.58 18.49 -27.31
CA SER A 783 -1.61 19.96 -27.33
C SER A 783 -1.95 20.58 -25.98
N LEU A 784 -2.41 19.78 -25.01
CA LEU A 784 -2.82 20.22 -23.67
C LEU A 784 -1.77 19.83 -22.62
N VAL A 785 -1.15 18.66 -22.75
CA VAL A 785 -0.21 18.08 -21.79
C VAL A 785 1.22 18.30 -22.27
N ASP A 786 1.86 19.35 -21.77
CA ASP A 786 3.17 19.81 -22.28
C ASP A 786 4.37 19.05 -21.70
N THR A 787 4.23 18.44 -20.50
CA THR A 787 5.38 17.84 -19.80
C THR A 787 5.23 16.32 -19.56
N PRO A 788 6.34 15.55 -19.53
CA PRO A 788 6.30 14.14 -19.15
C PRO A 788 5.74 13.89 -17.74
N ARG A 789 5.84 14.88 -16.85
CA ARG A 789 5.28 14.79 -15.50
C ARG A 789 3.75 14.86 -15.55
N ASP A 790 3.20 15.77 -16.35
CA ASP A 790 1.75 15.91 -16.53
C ASP A 790 1.17 14.65 -17.17
N ALA A 791 1.86 14.05 -18.14
CA ALA A 791 1.48 12.78 -18.73
C ALA A 791 1.47 11.62 -17.70
N LYS A 792 2.52 11.52 -16.86
CA LYS A 792 2.58 10.54 -15.76
C LYS A 792 1.47 10.75 -14.73
N ARG A 793 1.16 12.00 -14.40
CA ARG A 793 0.07 12.35 -13.49
C ARG A 793 -1.29 11.99 -14.09
N LEU A 794 -1.54 12.38 -15.34
CA LEU A 794 -2.75 12.09 -16.08
C LEU A 794 -3.03 10.58 -16.11
N ILE A 795 -2.04 9.77 -16.49
CA ILE A 795 -2.24 8.32 -16.61
C ILE A 795 -2.50 7.66 -15.26
N ASN A 796 -1.83 8.10 -14.20
CA ASN A 796 -2.06 7.57 -12.85
C ASN A 796 -3.46 7.95 -12.32
N LEU A 797 -3.89 9.20 -12.51
CA LEU A 797 -5.24 9.63 -12.14
C LEU A 797 -6.32 8.90 -12.95
N TYR A 798 -6.08 8.69 -14.25
CA TYR A 798 -6.98 7.94 -15.12
C TYR A 798 -7.11 6.49 -14.66
N ARG A 799 -5.99 5.80 -14.38
CA ARG A 799 -5.98 4.43 -13.85
C ARG A 799 -6.73 4.31 -12.53
N MET A 800 -6.59 5.29 -11.63
CA MET A 800 -7.33 5.31 -10.35
C MET A 800 -8.84 5.38 -10.58
N LEU A 801 -9.32 6.32 -11.40
CA LEU A 801 -10.74 6.45 -11.68
C LEU A 801 -11.28 5.22 -12.40
N ARG A 802 -10.53 4.70 -13.38
CA ARG A 802 -10.86 3.49 -14.13
C ARG A 802 -10.99 2.25 -13.24
N ALA A 803 -10.23 2.15 -12.15
CA ALA A 803 -10.31 1.05 -11.19
C ALA A 803 -11.67 0.99 -10.43
N THR A 804 -12.46 2.07 -10.45
CA THR A 804 -13.81 2.11 -9.85
C THR A 804 -14.94 1.70 -10.79
N ARG A 805 -14.62 1.40 -12.05
CA ARG A 805 -15.57 1.07 -13.12
C ARG A 805 -15.60 -0.42 -13.39
N ASP A 806 -16.77 -0.94 -13.74
CA ASP A 806 -16.86 -2.22 -14.42
C ASP A 806 -16.35 -2.01 -15.85
N LEU A 807 -15.42 -2.85 -16.27
CA LEU A 807 -14.76 -2.77 -17.57
C LEU A 807 -15.20 -3.94 -18.47
N SER A 808 -16.37 -4.52 -18.17
CA SER A 808 -17.06 -5.49 -19.01
C SER A 808 -17.54 -4.87 -20.33
N ASP A 809 -17.99 -5.71 -21.26
CA ASP A 809 -18.50 -5.27 -22.57
C ASP A 809 -19.79 -4.43 -22.44
N ALA A 810 -20.46 -4.45 -21.28
CA ALA A 810 -21.64 -3.65 -20.98
C ALA A 810 -21.33 -2.34 -20.25
N SER A 811 -20.05 -1.97 -20.09
CA SER A 811 -19.60 -0.80 -19.35
C SER A 811 -20.12 0.51 -19.95
N THR A 812 -20.95 1.24 -19.21
CA THR A 812 -21.35 2.61 -19.56
C THR A 812 -20.15 3.55 -19.60
N PHE A 813 -19.14 3.28 -18.76
CA PHE A 813 -17.90 4.04 -18.74
C PHE A 813 -17.15 3.94 -20.07
N LEU A 814 -16.92 2.71 -20.56
CA LEU A 814 -16.26 2.49 -21.86
C LEU A 814 -17.14 2.87 -23.05
N ALA A 815 -18.47 2.91 -22.88
CA ALA A 815 -19.42 3.36 -23.90
C ALA A 815 -19.41 4.88 -24.16
N GLY A 816 -18.72 5.68 -23.32
CA GLY A 816 -18.51 7.11 -23.61
C GLY A 816 -18.13 7.98 -22.42
N GLU A 817 -18.43 7.59 -21.17
CA GLU A 817 -18.10 8.46 -20.02
C GLU A 817 -16.60 8.68 -19.82
N TYR A 818 -15.77 7.72 -20.25
CA TYR A 818 -14.31 7.85 -20.22
C TYR A 818 -13.84 9.10 -20.97
N GLU A 819 -14.55 9.55 -22.01
CA GLU A 819 -14.18 10.72 -22.79
C GLU A 819 -14.23 11.99 -21.93
N ALA A 820 -15.30 12.16 -21.16
CA ALA A 820 -15.43 13.27 -20.22
C ALA A 820 -14.33 13.22 -19.17
N VAL A 821 -14.02 12.03 -18.64
CA VAL A 821 -12.96 11.86 -17.64
C VAL A 821 -11.59 12.22 -18.20
N VAL A 822 -11.25 11.79 -19.42
CA VAL A 822 -9.98 12.11 -20.09
C VAL A 822 -9.82 13.61 -20.27
N VAL A 823 -10.84 14.31 -20.78
CA VAL A 823 -10.80 15.78 -20.97
C VAL A 823 -10.67 16.53 -19.65
N LEU A 824 -11.46 16.15 -18.64
CA LEU A 824 -11.43 16.77 -17.32
C LEU A 824 -10.09 16.54 -16.61
N LEU A 825 -9.54 15.34 -16.70
CA LEU A 825 -8.22 15.03 -16.14
C LEU A 825 -7.11 15.77 -16.90
N GLY A 826 -7.15 15.82 -18.23
CA GLY A 826 -6.20 16.60 -19.03
C GLY A 826 -6.18 18.07 -18.61
N THR A 827 -7.36 18.67 -18.42
CA THR A 827 -7.49 20.04 -17.92
C THR A 827 -6.98 20.17 -16.48
N CYS A 828 -7.25 19.18 -15.63
CA CYS A 828 -6.80 19.14 -14.23
C CYS A 828 -5.28 19.05 -14.09
N THR A 829 -4.63 18.29 -14.98
CA THR A 829 -3.17 18.09 -14.94
C THR A 829 -2.41 19.22 -15.63
N ALA A 830 -2.89 19.72 -16.76
CA ALA A 830 -2.21 20.77 -17.52
C ALA A 830 -2.43 22.17 -16.93
N HIS A 831 -3.63 22.45 -16.43
CA HIS A 831 -4.03 23.78 -15.98
C HIS A 831 -4.83 23.74 -14.68
N GLY A 832 -4.23 23.19 -13.62
CA GLY A 832 -4.87 23.02 -12.31
C GLY A 832 -5.46 24.31 -11.71
N ARG A 833 -4.88 25.47 -12.02
CA ARG A 833 -5.37 26.81 -11.62
C ARG A 833 -6.65 27.22 -12.34
N LEU A 834 -6.72 26.92 -13.64
CA LEU A 834 -7.85 27.26 -14.49
C LEU A 834 -9.04 26.31 -14.28
N LEU A 835 -8.76 25.08 -13.81
CA LEU A 835 -9.75 24.03 -13.56
C LEU A 835 -10.92 24.53 -12.72
N GLY A 836 -10.69 25.38 -11.71
CA GLY A 836 -11.76 25.89 -10.85
C GLY A 836 -12.80 26.70 -11.60
N ARG A 837 -12.34 27.64 -12.42
CA ARG A 837 -13.22 28.50 -13.22
C ARG A 837 -13.87 27.72 -14.37
N PHE A 838 -13.10 26.85 -15.02
CA PHE A 838 -13.60 25.95 -16.05
C PHE A 838 -14.71 25.03 -15.51
N ALA A 839 -14.48 24.38 -14.36
CA ALA A 839 -15.43 23.50 -13.71
C ALA A 839 -16.70 24.25 -13.26
N ASP A 840 -16.55 25.44 -12.67
CA ASP A 840 -17.68 26.26 -12.25
C ASP A 840 -18.53 26.70 -13.46
N ALA A 841 -17.91 27.03 -14.60
CA ALA A 841 -18.62 27.38 -15.82
C ALA A 841 -19.36 26.16 -16.41
N LEU A 842 -18.72 24.99 -16.40
CA LEU A 842 -19.31 23.75 -16.89
C LEU A 842 -20.54 23.34 -16.05
N LEU A 843 -20.46 23.47 -14.71
CA LEU A 843 -21.58 23.18 -13.79
C LEU A 843 -22.74 24.18 -13.89
N LYS A 844 -22.51 25.41 -14.36
CA LYS A 844 -23.56 26.43 -14.56
C LYS A 844 -24.23 26.35 -15.92
N THR A 845 -23.64 25.62 -16.87
CA THR A 845 -24.16 25.47 -18.23
C THR A 845 -25.38 24.54 -18.24
N ALA A 846 -26.35 24.75 -19.13
CA ALA A 846 -27.49 23.85 -19.26
C ALA A 846 -27.01 22.45 -19.70
N PRO A 847 -27.47 21.34 -19.07
CA PRO A 847 -26.95 19.99 -19.33
C PRO A 847 -26.99 19.57 -20.80
N GLU A 848 -28.07 19.91 -21.49
CA GLU A 848 -28.33 19.69 -22.93
C GLU A 848 -27.51 20.57 -23.89
N THR A 849 -26.57 21.39 -23.38
CA THR A 849 -25.70 22.19 -24.24
C THR A 849 -24.67 21.29 -24.94
N PRO A 850 -24.54 21.35 -26.28
CA PRO A 850 -23.51 20.60 -26.99
C PRO A 850 -22.09 20.92 -26.50
N TRP A 851 -21.21 19.92 -26.47
CA TRP A 851 -19.83 20.10 -26.02
C TRP A 851 -19.07 21.15 -26.85
N SER A 852 -19.23 21.14 -28.17
CA SER A 852 -18.63 22.13 -29.09
C SER A 852 -19.08 23.55 -28.80
N ASP A 853 -20.36 23.75 -28.48
CA ASP A 853 -20.92 25.05 -28.15
C ASP A 853 -20.33 25.57 -26.82
N PHE A 854 -20.25 24.71 -25.80
CA PHE A 854 -19.61 25.06 -24.54
C PHE A 854 -18.15 25.47 -24.73
N VAL A 855 -17.37 24.68 -25.50
CA VAL A 855 -15.98 25.01 -25.82
C VAL A 855 -15.87 26.36 -26.55
N GLY A 856 -16.78 26.64 -27.49
CA GLY A 856 -16.84 27.94 -28.17
C GLY A 856 -17.06 29.12 -27.21
N ARG A 857 -17.89 28.95 -26.18
CA ARG A 857 -18.14 29.98 -25.14
C ARG A 857 -16.94 30.21 -24.21
N LEU A 858 -15.96 29.31 -24.17
CA LEU A 858 -14.71 29.48 -23.40
C LEU A 858 -13.72 30.44 -24.07
N ARG A 859 -13.93 30.80 -25.34
CA ARG A 859 -13.01 31.66 -26.09
C ARG A 859 -12.72 32.97 -25.34
N PRO A 860 -11.44 33.29 -25.04
CA PRO A 860 -11.09 34.58 -24.47
C PRO A 860 -11.21 35.67 -25.54
N VAL A 861 -11.81 36.79 -25.17
CA VAL A 861 -11.96 37.99 -25.98
C VAL A 861 -11.53 39.20 -25.16
N GLU A 862 -10.62 39.98 -25.70
CA GLU A 862 -10.19 41.25 -25.11
C GLU A 862 -11.25 42.35 -25.39
N ARG A 863 -11.71 43.03 -24.35
CA ARG A 863 -12.58 44.22 -24.46
C ARG A 863 -12.20 45.23 -23.38
N GLU A 864 -12.09 46.51 -23.72
CA GLU A 864 -11.91 47.61 -22.75
C GLU A 864 -10.81 47.32 -21.70
N ASP A 865 -9.62 46.95 -22.16
CA ASP A 865 -8.44 46.62 -21.33
C ASP A 865 -8.63 45.46 -20.32
N HIS A 866 -9.59 44.57 -20.55
CA HIS A 866 -9.74 43.33 -19.80
C HIS A 866 -10.09 42.13 -20.69
N TRP A 867 -9.61 40.96 -20.30
CA TRP A 867 -9.95 39.70 -20.95
C TRP A 867 -11.26 39.15 -20.39
N LYS A 868 -12.11 38.59 -21.25
CA LYS A 868 -13.32 37.89 -20.82
C LYS A 868 -13.69 36.71 -21.72
N SER A 869 -14.37 35.73 -21.14
CA SER A 869 -15.03 34.63 -21.85
C SER A 869 -16.53 34.67 -21.55
N GLU A 870 -17.36 34.22 -22.50
CA GLU A 870 -18.81 34.14 -22.29
C GLU A 870 -19.18 33.19 -21.14
N ALA A 871 -18.51 32.03 -21.07
CA ALA A 871 -18.78 31.02 -20.04
C ALA A 871 -18.24 31.37 -18.65
N VAL A 872 -17.10 32.09 -18.58
CA VAL A 872 -16.34 32.29 -17.33
C VAL A 872 -16.39 33.72 -16.80
N GLY A 873 -16.78 34.68 -17.64
CA GLY A 873 -16.72 36.10 -17.30
C GLY A 873 -15.30 36.66 -17.41
N ARG A 874 -14.89 37.51 -16.46
CA ARG A 874 -13.60 38.20 -16.49
C ARG A 874 -12.42 37.23 -16.29
N ILE A 875 -11.39 37.37 -17.11
CA ILE A 875 -10.12 36.63 -17.05
C ILE A 875 -9.02 37.65 -16.67
N PRO A 876 -8.21 37.40 -15.63
CA PRO A 876 -7.04 38.21 -15.30
C PRO A 876 -6.03 38.26 -16.46
N ALA A 877 -5.37 39.40 -16.64
CA ALA A 877 -4.45 39.60 -17.77
C ALA A 877 -3.24 38.65 -17.73
N ASP A 878 -2.77 38.29 -16.53
CA ASP A 878 -1.70 37.33 -16.28
C ASP A 878 -2.09 35.88 -16.59
N GLU A 879 -3.39 35.55 -16.58
CA GLU A 879 -3.90 34.22 -16.93
C GLU A 879 -4.37 34.10 -18.38
N ALA A 880 -4.50 35.22 -19.10
CA ALA A 880 -5.10 35.26 -20.44
C ALA A 880 -4.42 34.33 -21.45
N GLY A 881 -3.08 34.28 -21.47
CA GLY A 881 -2.32 33.40 -22.36
C GLY A 881 -2.53 31.91 -22.05
N GLN A 882 -2.60 31.54 -20.78
CA GLN A 882 -2.89 30.15 -20.36
C GLN A 882 -4.32 29.76 -20.73
N TRP A 883 -5.27 30.68 -20.57
CA TRP A 883 -6.67 30.46 -20.95
C TRP A 883 -6.85 30.31 -22.46
N GLU A 884 -6.15 31.12 -23.26
CA GLU A 884 -6.15 31.01 -24.72
C GLU A 884 -5.56 29.68 -25.19
N HIS A 885 -4.48 29.22 -24.56
CA HIS A 885 -3.91 27.90 -24.82
C HIS A 885 -4.91 26.78 -24.47
N LEU A 886 -5.51 26.80 -23.28
CA LEU A 886 -6.55 25.85 -22.87
C LEU A 886 -7.71 25.81 -23.89
N HIS A 887 -8.25 26.96 -24.29
CA HIS A 887 -9.33 27.03 -25.27
C HIS A 887 -8.91 26.44 -26.63
N ARG A 888 -7.72 26.78 -27.15
CA ARG A 888 -7.23 26.24 -28.43
C ARG A 888 -7.10 24.72 -28.38
N SER A 889 -6.56 24.18 -27.28
CA SER A 889 -6.39 22.74 -27.11
C SER A 889 -7.74 22.02 -26.98
N LEU A 890 -8.68 22.56 -26.22
CA LEU A 890 -10.04 22.01 -26.14
C LEU A 890 -10.80 22.11 -27.47
N ALA A 891 -10.62 23.19 -28.23
CA ALA A 891 -11.23 23.36 -29.54
C ALA A 891 -10.70 22.35 -30.58
N ALA A 892 -9.40 22.04 -30.53
CA ALA A 892 -8.79 20.99 -31.36
C ALA A 892 -9.27 19.59 -30.95
N LEU A 893 -9.51 19.37 -29.65
CA LEU A 893 -10.00 18.11 -29.11
C LEU A 893 -11.50 17.89 -29.32
N ALA A 894 -12.30 18.96 -29.42
CA ALA A 894 -13.76 18.89 -29.48
C ALA A 894 -14.33 17.93 -30.54
N PRO A 895 -13.78 17.83 -31.78
CA PRO A 895 -14.26 16.86 -32.78
C PRO A 895 -13.97 15.39 -32.43
N ALA A 896 -13.09 15.12 -31.46
CA ALA A 896 -12.75 13.78 -30.99
C ALA A 896 -13.75 13.25 -29.95
N VAL A 897 -14.48 14.14 -29.30
CA VAL A 897 -15.45 13.83 -28.25
C VAL A 897 -16.79 13.53 -28.90
N THR A 898 -17.31 12.33 -28.67
CA THR A 898 -18.57 11.83 -29.23
C THR A 898 -19.78 12.09 -28.33
N LEU A 899 -19.54 12.52 -27.09
CA LEU A 899 -20.59 12.90 -26.14
C LEU A 899 -21.51 13.99 -26.72
N PRO A 900 -22.84 13.84 -26.64
CA PRO A 900 -23.78 14.75 -27.27
C PRO A 900 -23.86 16.12 -26.59
N ASP A 901 -23.64 16.16 -25.27
CA ASP A 901 -23.81 17.34 -24.44
C ASP A 901 -22.91 17.33 -23.19
N VAL A 902 -23.01 18.37 -22.36
CA VAL A 902 -22.14 18.55 -21.19
C VAL A 902 -22.60 17.78 -19.94
N SER A 903 -23.71 17.05 -19.97
CA SER A 903 -24.29 16.38 -18.79
C SER A 903 -23.34 15.35 -18.14
N VAL A 904 -22.62 14.57 -18.96
CA VAL A 904 -21.64 13.60 -18.48
C VAL A 904 -20.43 14.30 -17.85
N PHE A 905 -19.99 15.42 -18.42
CA PHE A 905 -18.93 16.25 -17.82
C PHE A 905 -19.37 16.80 -16.46
N GLN A 906 -20.60 17.31 -16.34
CA GLN A 906 -21.14 17.83 -15.07
C GLN A 906 -21.18 16.76 -13.98
N THR A 907 -21.46 15.52 -14.37
CA THR A 907 -21.40 14.36 -13.46
C THR A 907 -19.97 14.14 -12.96
N TRP A 908 -18.96 14.19 -13.83
CA TRP A 908 -17.57 13.90 -13.44
C TRP A 908 -16.81 15.07 -12.80
N VAL A 909 -17.24 16.33 -13.00
CA VAL A 909 -16.56 17.51 -12.44
C VAL A 909 -16.34 17.44 -10.91
N PRO A 910 -17.34 17.18 -10.06
CA PRO A 910 -17.12 17.13 -8.60
C PRO A 910 -16.12 16.05 -8.16
N ARG A 911 -16.00 14.98 -8.96
CA ARG A 911 -15.10 13.84 -8.72
C ARG A 911 -13.67 14.19 -9.12
N VAL A 912 -13.49 14.80 -10.28
CA VAL A 912 -12.17 15.19 -10.79
C VAL A 912 -11.56 16.36 -10.03
N ARG A 913 -12.36 17.32 -9.56
CA ARG A 913 -11.87 18.48 -8.77
C ARG A 913 -11.10 18.09 -7.52
N ARG A 914 -11.32 16.87 -7.00
CA ARG A 914 -10.60 16.30 -5.85
C ARG A 914 -9.12 16.09 -6.11
N PHE A 915 -8.72 15.98 -7.38
CA PHE A 915 -7.34 15.80 -7.78
C PHE A 915 -6.58 17.11 -8.05
N SER A 916 -7.07 18.23 -7.47
CA SER A 916 -6.41 19.53 -7.49
C SER A 916 -6.47 20.17 -6.10
N TYR A 917 -5.29 20.43 -5.52
CA TYR A 917 -5.16 21.09 -4.21
C TYR A 917 -5.54 22.59 -4.26
N VAL A 918 -5.51 23.20 -5.46
CA VAL A 918 -5.92 24.60 -5.71
C VAL A 918 -7.43 24.78 -5.48
N LEU A 919 -8.21 23.71 -5.57
CA LEU A 919 -9.67 23.74 -5.44
C LEU A 919 -10.18 23.32 -4.06
N SER A 920 -9.30 23.26 -3.05
CA SER A 920 -9.68 22.89 -1.70
C SER A 920 -10.72 23.88 -1.12
N PRO A 921 -11.77 23.42 -0.42
CA PRO A 921 -12.74 24.30 0.22
C PRO A 921 -12.02 25.20 1.24
N GLY A 922 -11.84 26.48 0.91
CA GLY A 922 -11.07 27.43 1.73
C GLY A 922 -9.81 27.99 1.08
N ALA A 923 -9.50 27.63 -0.17
CA ALA A 923 -8.49 28.29 -1.01
C ALA A 923 -9.03 29.54 -1.75
N ARG A 924 -10.20 30.06 -1.34
CA ARG A 924 -10.78 31.33 -1.82
C ARG A 924 -10.73 32.39 -0.74
#